data_AF-K2B6P9-F1
#
_entry.id   AF-K2B6P9-F1
#
_cell.length_a   1.000
_cell.length_b   1.000
_cell.length_c   1.000
_cell.angle_alpha   90.00
_cell.angle_beta   90.00
_cell.angle_gamma   90.00
#
_symmetry.space_group_name_H-M   'P 1'
#
loop_
_entity.id
_entity.type
_entity.pdbx_description
1 polymer ?
#
loop_
_entity_poly.entity_id
_entity_poly.type
_entity_poly.pdbx_seq_one_letter_code
_entity_poly.pdbx_strand_id
1 'polypeptide(L)'
;SIPGNLYAAYSGTSMASPHVAGLAALVMQKSSTTDAKTVRHIIETSTEDFGFISGPDYVSGYGSVNALSSTNTRTTEAYIYADASNIISDNSSAAVLTVSLRNSSNVAIVGEAINWTTTRGTLSASSSTTDANGLATVTLTANATTGLATVTADPVNYDATTYQIAILDDTVHAESVGVSLYNVTSTDTSIPEDGVVLLGEDTSITSGILSANYFEPGNKLTIWAAPTSYDRESHDISISYAVTDPDGVAVTGMSGDFPDNVVGTAMWTWYFPQITIESNPVKIPKNAAAGKYTVQVTVTDKDTSEATTEESSFWVSDLPDVLVLDDDGYCYDTAVEGLDFGYSAFCVSAGQAVATALDTAGYDSLVWNATHHGYPTAADLELFPMVVVINSTFSYGDSTTLQEYMDNGGNVLLSSESFAAGNVSPTPTDFLWNYLHVNYASTVSQPGTITGMAGSDFAGDSYNIDTYNLEGNGTHAMYSGDELQIDTASDEVEAIFAYPHGQTTDKVAGVRVQDSNYRAVFLSFGVEEINDSGDATKANLLTDLAGWLLGDEPTISKVNPASLANNKNRTITIHGTGFQLAGTTIVKLRNHVLNDVVVESRTKITATVPAGLNPREYSVTVKRPDGNSVKKAKAVQVTKGHTLISAVTPGYISNNKEQTITITGSKFTASAKVWFGNERMANVEFGGSGLLTVTVPEGYNAGNYKVTVKNSTGKKATKNNAIIIRVGFTKELSNGSVDDQVLALEKRLQKYGYFTDEPDTTFDNTTEEALALYQADQLITTSGKTDAITRSRLNTLE
;
A
#
# COMPACT_ATOMS: atom_id res chain seq x y z
N SER A 1 -31.22 5.34 -9.62
CA SER A 1 -32.13 5.96 -10.61
C SER A 1 -31.74 7.40 -10.82
N ILE A 2 -31.99 7.96 -11.99
CA ILE A 2 -31.79 9.38 -12.30
C ILE A 2 -33.17 10.07 -12.46
N PRO A 3 -33.26 11.41 -12.40
CA PRO A 3 -34.54 12.12 -12.54
C PRO A 3 -35.35 11.68 -13.76
N GLY A 4 -36.67 11.64 -13.63
CA GLY A 4 -37.57 11.20 -14.70
C GLY A 4 -37.87 9.70 -14.72
N ASN A 5 -37.60 8.97 -13.63
CA ASN A 5 -37.85 7.52 -13.52
C ASN A 5 -36.99 6.69 -14.50
N LEU A 6 -35.78 7.17 -14.79
CA LEU A 6 -34.83 6.55 -15.71
C LEU A 6 -33.70 5.86 -14.94
N TYR A 7 -33.03 4.94 -15.63
CA TYR A 7 -31.85 4.22 -15.15
C TYR A 7 -30.65 4.55 -16.05
N ALA A 8 -29.50 4.76 -15.44
CA ALA A 8 -28.23 4.97 -16.13
C ALA A 8 -27.14 4.15 -15.41
N ALA A 9 -26.18 3.64 -16.18
CA ALA A 9 -25.04 2.89 -15.67
C ALA A 9 -23.91 3.86 -15.33
N TYR A 10 -23.32 3.67 -14.14
CA TYR A 10 -22.17 4.43 -13.65
C TYR A 10 -21.19 3.46 -13.01
N SER A 11 -19.88 3.72 -13.14
CA SER A 11 -18.80 2.93 -12.54
C SER A 11 -18.17 3.64 -11.33
N GLY A 12 -17.47 2.88 -10.48
CA GLY A 12 -16.71 3.39 -9.33
C GLY A 12 -17.31 3.06 -7.94
N THR A 13 -16.44 3.00 -6.93
CA THR A 13 -16.82 2.68 -5.53
C THR A 13 -17.79 3.70 -4.96
N SER A 14 -17.61 5.00 -5.26
CA SER A 14 -18.49 6.10 -4.86
C SER A 14 -19.95 5.92 -5.34
N MET A 15 -20.17 5.21 -6.44
CA MET A 15 -21.51 4.88 -6.94
C MET A 15 -22.06 3.57 -6.37
N ALA A 16 -21.19 2.60 -6.05
CA ALA A 16 -21.58 1.32 -5.45
C ALA A 16 -21.91 1.44 -3.95
N SER A 17 -21.13 2.20 -3.18
CA SER A 17 -21.24 2.34 -1.73
C SER A 17 -22.65 2.71 -1.22
N PRO A 18 -23.38 3.72 -1.77
CA PRO A 18 -24.72 4.04 -1.29
C PRO A 18 -25.74 2.93 -1.54
N HIS A 19 -25.58 2.14 -2.62
CA HIS A 19 -26.46 1.00 -2.91
C HIS A 19 -26.24 -0.16 -1.93
N VAL A 20 -24.97 -0.47 -1.64
CA VAL A 20 -24.61 -1.51 -0.65
C VAL A 20 -25.03 -1.09 0.77
N ALA A 21 -24.88 0.20 1.12
CA ALA A 21 -25.35 0.73 2.40
C ALA A 21 -26.88 0.66 2.55
N GLY A 22 -27.63 0.95 1.48
CA GLY A 22 -29.08 0.79 1.45
C GLY A 22 -29.51 -0.68 1.62
N LEU A 23 -28.80 -1.60 0.97
CA LEU A 23 -29.02 -3.04 1.15
C LEU A 23 -28.69 -3.51 2.58
N ALA A 24 -27.59 -3.05 3.16
CA ALA A 24 -27.22 -3.35 4.54
C ALA A 24 -28.32 -2.94 5.53
N ALA A 25 -28.93 -1.77 5.34
CA ALA A 25 -30.05 -1.33 6.17
C ALA A 25 -31.28 -2.25 6.05
N LEU A 26 -31.60 -2.72 4.83
CA LEU A 26 -32.70 -3.67 4.60
C LEU A 26 -32.43 -5.02 5.27
N VAL A 27 -31.20 -5.52 5.16
CA VAL A 27 -30.75 -6.75 5.82
C VAL A 27 -30.83 -6.62 7.34
N MET A 28 -30.35 -5.51 7.91
CA MET A 28 -30.43 -5.24 9.36
C MET A 28 -31.88 -5.24 9.85
N GLN A 29 -32.79 -4.61 9.11
CA GLN A 29 -34.21 -4.57 9.44
C GLN A 29 -34.85 -5.95 9.37
N LYS A 30 -34.58 -6.70 8.31
CA LYS A 30 -35.21 -8.00 8.06
C LYS A 30 -34.71 -9.09 9.00
N SER A 31 -33.41 -9.10 9.27
CA SER A 31 -32.73 -10.11 10.09
C SER A 31 -32.66 -9.73 11.57
N SER A 32 -33.22 -8.57 11.97
CA SER A 32 -33.21 -8.06 13.35
C SER A 32 -31.80 -8.08 13.98
N THR A 33 -30.78 -7.75 13.19
CA THR A 33 -29.37 -7.78 13.60
C THR A 33 -28.71 -6.44 13.30
N THR A 34 -27.86 -5.98 14.22
CA THR A 34 -26.98 -4.82 14.02
C THR A 34 -25.51 -5.21 13.95
N ASP A 35 -25.21 -6.52 13.96
CA ASP A 35 -23.84 -7.01 13.84
C ASP A 35 -23.34 -6.84 12.40
N ALA A 36 -22.38 -5.93 12.20
CA ALA A 36 -21.84 -5.60 10.89
C ALA A 36 -21.26 -6.82 10.17
N LYS A 37 -20.68 -7.79 10.89
CA LYS A 37 -20.16 -9.03 10.29
C LYS A 37 -21.29 -9.89 9.74
N THR A 38 -22.37 -10.04 10.50
CA THR A 38 -23.57 -10.75 10.07
C THR A 38 -24.23 -10.08 8.87
N VAL A 39 -24.34 -8.75 8.85
CA VAL A 39 -24.92 -7.99 7.74
C VAL A 39 -24.08 -8.14 6.48
N ARG A 40 -22.76 -7.98 6.61
CA ARG A 40 -21.79 -8.20 5.54
C ARG A 40 -21.90 -9.62 4.98
N HIS A 41 -21.94 -10.62 5.84
CA HIS A 41 -22.09 -12.02 5.46
C HIS A 41 -23.38 -12.30 4.67
N ILE A 42 -24.52 -11.76 5.09
CA ILE A 42 -25.78 -11.94 4.36
C ILE A 42 -25.70 -11.34 2.96
N ILE A 43 -25.07 -10.16 2.82
CA ILE A 43 -24.89 -9.51 1.52
C ILE A 43 -23.98 -10.36 0.65
N GLU A 44 -22.77 -10.69 1.14
CA GLU A 44 -21.75 -11.45 0.40
C GLU A 44 -22.21 -12.84 -0.04
N THR A 45 -23.09 -13.50 0.72
CA THR A 45 -23.59 -14.85 0.38
C THR A 45 -24.86 -14.87 -0.43
N SER A 46 -25.41 -13.70 -0.72
CA SER A 46 -26.62 -13.56 -1.51
C SER A 46 -26.33 -13.01 -2.91
N THR A 47 -25.08 -12.66 -3.19
CA THR A 47 -24.66 -12.13 -4.48
C THR A 47 -24.84 -13.17 -5.59
N GLU A 48 -25.09 -12.68 -6.79
CA GLU A 48 -24.99 -13.48 -8.00
C GLU A 48 -23.54 -13.47 -8.45
N ASP A 49 -22.88 -14.60 -8.29
CA ASP A 49 -21.52 -14.83 -8.75
C ASP A 49 -21.49 -14.97 -10.28
N PHE A 50 -20.71 -14.11 -10.94
CA PHE A 50 -20.55 -14.11 -12.40
C PHE A 50 -19.07 -14.06 -12.83
N GLY A 51 -18.15 -14.32 -11.88
CA GLY A 51 -16.72 -14.35 -12.12
C GLY A 51 -16.24 -15.55 -12.93
N PHE A 52 -14.99 -15.49 -13.41
CA PHE A 52 -14.33 -16.61 -14.11
C PHE A 52 -14.06 -17.81 -13.18
N ILE A 53 -14.08 -17.58 -11.86
CA ILE A 53 -13.86 -18.55 -10.80
C ILE A 53 -15.05 -18.40 -9.83
N SER A 54 -15.59 -19.50 -9.31
CA SER A 54 -16.69 -19.39 -8.35
C SER A 54 -16.21 -18.88 -6.98
N GLY A 55 -16.92 -17.91 -6.41
CA GLY A 55 -16.53 -17.21 -5.17
C GLY A 55 -15.81 -15.87 -5.43
N PRO A 56 -15.20 -15.27 -4.39
CA PRO A 56 -14.61 -13.94 -4.51
C PRO A 56 -13.38 -13.90 -5.43
N ASP A 57 -13.39 -13.06 -6.46
CA ASP A 57 -12.29 -12.92 -7.42
C ASP A 57 -11.86 -11.44 -7.65
N TYR A 58 -10.72 -11.23 -8.32
CA TYR A 58 -10.13 -9.89 -8.51
C TYR A 58 -10.88 -9.03 -9.54
N VAL A 59 -11.72 -9.64 -10.39
CA VAL A 59 -12.51 -8.98 -11.43
C VAL A 59 -13.90 -8.63 -10.91
N SER A 60 -14.59 -9.56 -10.26
CA SER A 60 -15.99 -9.42 -9.85
C SER A 60 -16.21 -9.22 -8.34
N GLY A 61 -15.15 -9.31 -7.52
CA GLY A 61 -15.29 -9.34 -6.07
C GLY A 61 -16.19 -10.51 -5.67
N TYR A 62 -17.18 -10.27 -4.81
CA TYR A 62 -18.18 -11.30 -4.44
C TYR A 62 -19.31 -11.47 -5.49
N GLY A 63 -19.25 -10.76 -6.63
CA GLY A 63 -20.31 -10.76 -7.63
C GLY A 63 -21.37 -9.66 -7.44
N SER A 64 -22.52 -9.80 -8.10
CA SER A 64 -23.58 -8.77 -8.16
C SER A 64 -24.41 -8.81 -6.89
N VAL A 65 -24.64 -7.67 -6.24
CA VAL A 65 -25.54 -7.61 -5.07
C VAL A 65 -26.98 -7.94 -5.46
N ASN A 66 -27.57 -8.96 -4.85
CA ASN A 66 -28.97 -9.35 -5.07
C ASN A 66 -29.81 -9.10 -3.80
N ALA A 67 -30.45 -7.93 -3.77
CA ALA A 67 -31.23 -7.48 -2.61
C ALA A 67 -32.40 -8.40 -2.23
N LEU A 68 -33.00 -9.09 -3.20
CA LEU A 68 -34.08 -10.05 -2.95
C LEU A 68 -33.54 -11.29 -2.24
N SER A 69 -32.41 -11.81 -2.72
CA SER A 69 -31.71 -12.94 -2.10
C SER A 69 -31.24 -12.59 -0.68
N SER A 70 -30.68 -11.39 -0.47
CA SER A 70 -30.20 -10.94 0.85
C SER A 70 -31.30 -10.80 1.91
N THR A 71 -32.57 -10.72 1.52
CA THR A 71 -33.70 -10.45 2.44
C THR A 71 -34.69 -11.62 2.58
N ASN A 72 -34.41 -12.78 1.98
CA ASN A 72 -35.23 -13.97 2.09
C ASN A 72 -34.96 -14.78 3.38
N THR A 73 -35.93 -15.58 3.83
CA THR A 73 -35.79 -16.47 4.99
C THR A 73 -34.87 -17.64 4.63
N ARG A 74 -33.70 -17.73 5.28
CA ARG A 74 -32.70 -18.78 5.01
C ARG A 74 -32.97 -20.03 5.85
N THR A 75 -32.64 -21.19 5.31
CA THR A 75 -32.53 -22.44 6.07
C THR A 75 -31.28 -22.41 6.95
N THR A 76 -31.15 -23.31 7.92
CA THR A 76 -29.89 -23.47 8.66
C THR A 76 -28.76 -23.73 7.68
N GLU A 77 -27.72 -22.90 7.68
CA GLU A 77 -26.69 -22.91 6.65
C GLU A 77 -25.30 -22.87 7.29
N ALA A 78 -24.41 -23.74 6.79
CA ALA A 78 -22.98 -23.66 6.99
C ALA A 78 -22.37 -22.92 5.81
N TYR A 79 -21.59 -21.87 6.08
CA TYR A 79 -20.89 -21.11 5.05
C TYR A 79 -19.41 -21.02 5.36
N ILE A 80 -18.59 -21.35 4.39
CA ILE A 80 -17.15 -21.34 4.46
C ILE A 80 -16.58 -20.21 3.61
N TYR A 81 -15.60 -19.49 4.15
CA TYR A 81 -14.84 -18.45 3.46
C TYR A 81 -13.37 -18.52 3.87
N ALA A 82 -12.49 -17.88 3.10
CA ALA A 82 -11.06 -17.81 3.38
C ALA A 82 -10.60 -16.35 3.44
N ASP A 83 -9.49 -16.09 4.13
CA ASP A 83 -8.80 -14.80 4.12
C ASP A 83 -8.00 -14.54 2.82
N ALA A 84 -7.83 -15.57 1.99
CA ALA A 84 -7.25 -15.50 0.65
C ALA A 84 -8.04 -16.37 -0.34
N SER A 85 -8.23 -15.88 -1.58
CA SER A 85 -8.88 -16.63 -2.67
C SER A 85 -7.93 -17.57 -3.41
N ASN A 86 -6.62 -17.43 -3.19
CA ASN A 86 -5.57 -18.28 -3.75
C ASN A 86 -4.35 -18.33 -2.81
N ILE A 87 -3.54 -19.39 -2.95
CA ILE A 87 -2.24 -19.58 -2.27
C ILE A 87 -1.24 -20.20 -3.26
N ILE A 88 0.05 -19.96 -3.08
CA ILE A 88 1.10 -20.44 -4.00
C ILE A 88 1.60 -21.83 -3.60
N SER A 89 1.93 -22.71 -4.55
CA SER A 89 2.42 -24.08 -4.31
C SER A 89 3.89 -24.15 -3.85
N ASP A 90 4.25 -23.40 -2.81
CA ASP A 90 5.61 -23.26 -2.26
C ASP A 90 5.88 -24.16 -1.03
N ASN A 91 4.90 -24.96 -0.62
CA ASN A 91 4.86 -25.75 0.63
C ASN A 91 4.84 -24.91 1.93
N SER A 92 4.53 -23.61 1.87
CA SER A 92 4.59 -22.69 3.01
C SER A 92 3.42 -21.70 3.09
N SER A 93 2.97 -21.19 1.93
CA SER A 93 1.82 -20.32 1.76
C SER A 93 0.56 -20.98 2.28
N ALA A 94 -0.26 -20.19 2.96
CA ALA A 94 -1.42 -20.70 3.67
C ALA A 94 -2.58 -19.72 3.69
N ALA A 95 -3.79 -20.26 3.71
CA ALA A 95 -5.02 -19.52 3.90
C ALA A 95 -5.75 -20.02 5.15
N VAL A 96 -6.32 -19.11 5.93
CA VAL A 96 -7.20 -19.42 7.04
C VAL A 96 -8.62 -19.50 6.52
N LEU A 97 -9.17 -20.72 6.48
CA LEU A 97 -10.57 -20.95 6.20
C LEU A 97 -11.38 -20.85 7.49
N THR A 98 -12.49 -20.14 7.42
CA THR A 98 -13.45 -19.97 8.51
C THR A 98 -14.81 -20.47 8.05
N VAL A 99 -15.39 -21.41 8.80
CA VAL A 99 -16.81 -21.76 8.66
C VAL A 99 -17.63 -20.98 9.68
N SER A 100 -18.74 -20.42 9.23
CA SER A 100 -19.78 -19.82 10.06
C SER A 100 -21.01 -20.72 10.02
N LEU A 101 -21.49 -21.13 11.19
CA LEU A 101 -22.66 -21.99 11.33
C LEU A 101 -23.77 -21.26 12.09
N ARG A 102 -24.91 -21.06 11.40
CA ARG A 102 -26.04 -20.31 11.95
C ARG A 102 -27.37 -20.96 11.62
N ASN A 103 -28.35 -20.85 12.54
CA ASN A 103 -29.69 -21.37 12.32
C ASN A 103 -30.53 -20.45 11.40
N SER A 104 -31.76 -20.86 11.07
CA SER A 104 -32.70 -20.08 10.24
C SER A 104 -33.11 -18.71 10.82
N SER A 105 -32.86 -18.47 12.11
CA SER A 105 -33.02 -17.17 12.78
C SER A 105 -31.71 -16.40 12.88
N ASN A 106 -30.66 -16.85 12.16
CA ASN A 106 -29.33 -16.26 12.08
C ASN A 106 -28.56 -16.20 13.41
N VAL A 107 -28.94 -17.07 14.35
CA VAL A 107 -28.26 -17.22 15.64
C VAL A 107 -27.09 -18.20 15.47
N ALA A 108 -25.93 -17.83 16.05
CA ALA A 108 -24.73 -18.64 16.09
C ALA A 108 -24.96 -20.02 16.73
N ILE A 109 -24.51 -21.08 16.07
CA ILE A 109 -24.51 -22.43 16.62
C ILE A 109 -23.15 -22.68 17.27
N VAL A 110 -23.11 -22.64 18.60
CA VAL A 110 -21.89 -22.73 19.42
C VAL A 110 -21.62 -24.17 19.83
N GLY A 111 -20.36 -24.60 19.80
CA GLY A 111 -19.96 -25.92 20.28
C GLY A 111 -20.15 -27.07 19.29
N GLU A 112 -20.53 -26.78 18.04
CA GLU A 112 -20.66 -27.78 17.00
C GLU A 112 -19.28 -28.22 16.50
N ALA A 113 -19.08 -29.53 16.37
CA ALA A 113 -17.86 -30.08 15.80
C ALA A 113 -17.92 -30.00 14.27
N ILE A 114 -16.86 -29.46 13.68
CA ILE A 114 -16.67 -29.35 12.23
C ILE A 114 -15.56 -30.31 11.83
N ASN A 115 -15.83 -31.26 10.95
CA ASN A 115 -14.82 -32.09 10.33
C ASN A 115 -14.30 -31.38 9.06
N TRP A 116 -12.99 -31.33 8.90
CA TRP A 116 -12.36 -30.68 7.76
C TRP A 116 -11.68 -31.68 6.86
N THR A 117 -11.92 -31.55 5.55
CA THR A 117 -11.19 -32.30 4.53
C THR A 117 -10.74 -31.37 3.42
N THR A 118 -9.68 -31.74 2.71
CA THR A 118 -9.23 -31.01 1.53
C THR A 118 -8.83 -31.99 0.42
N THR A 119 -9.04 -31.60 -0.84
CA THR A 119 -8.57 -32.38 -2.00
C THR A 119 -7.09 -32.16 -2.31
N ARG A 120 -6.49 -31.04 -1.86
CA ARG A 120 -5.08 -30.65 -2.06
C ARG A 120 -4.56 -29.83 -0.88
N GLY A 121 -3.25 -29.71 -0.71
CA GLY A 121 -2.66 -29.06 0.47
C GLY A 121 -2.80 -29.88 1.75
N THR A 122 -2.38 -29.28 2.87
CA THR A 122 -2.45 -29.89 4.21
C THR A 122 -3.21 -28.97 5.16
N LEU A 123 -4.13 -29.52 5.95
CA LEU A 123 -4.89 -28.76 6.94
C LEU A 123 -4.20 -28.80 8.31
N SER A 124 -4.25 -27.70 9.06
CA SER A 124 -3.69 -27.59 10.41
C SER A 124 -4.36 -28.52 11.44
N ALA A 125 -5.59 -28.94 11.17
CA ALA A 125 -6.34 -29.91 11.96
C ALA A 125 -7.41 -30.61 11.10
N SER A 126 -7.78 -31.84 11.45
CA SER A 126 -8.89 -32.57 10.80
C SER A 126 -10.27 -32.24 11.39
N SER A 127 -10.31 -31.51 12.52
CA SER A 127 -11.55 -31.01 13.10
C SER A 127 -11.33 -29.75 13.94
N SER A 128 -12.40 -28.96 14.09
CA SER A 128 -12.46 -27.81 15.00
C SER A 128 -13.85 -27.71 15.62
N THR A 129 -14.05 -26.77 16.56
CA THR A 129 -15.35 -26.55 17.21
C THR A 129 -15.77 -25.10 17.05
N THR A 130 -17.05 -24.84 16.78
CA THR A 130 -17.56 -23.47 16.65
C THR A 130 -17.50 -22.71 17.99
N ASP A 131 -17.01 -21.48 17.93
CA ASP A 131 -16.87 -20.57 19.07
C ASP A 131 -18.22 -19.92 19.45
N ALA A 132 -18.19 -18.97 20.39
CA ALA A 132 -19.39 -18.23 20.83
C ALA A 132 -20.08 -17.42 19.72
N ASN A 133 -19.41 -17.19 18.60
CA ASN A 133 -19.94 -16.52 17.41
C ASN A 133 -20.37 -17.51 16.32
N GLY A 134 -20.31 -18.82 16.59
CA GLY A 134 -20.62 -19.87 15.62
C GLY A 134 -19.53 -20.06 14.57
N LEU A 135 -18.30 -19.61 14.85
CA LEU A 135 -17.18 -19.66 13.90
C LEU A 135 -16.19 -20.76 14.27
N ALA A 136 -15.72 -21.50 13.27
CA ALA A 136 -14.60 -22.43 13.44
C ALA A 136 -13.58 -22.23 12.30
N THR A 137 -12.29 -22.36 12.58
CA THR A 137 -11.21 -22.06 11.63
C THR A 137 -10.29 -23.25 11.40
N VAL A 138 -9.76 -23.37 10.18
CA VAL A 138 -8.66 -24.28 9.83
C VAL A 138 -7.69 -23.55 8.88
N THR A 139 -6.39 -23.84 8.99
CA THR A 139 -5.41 -23.31 8.03
C THR A 139 -5.12 -24.37 6.97
N LEU A 140 -5.30 -24.02 5.70
CA LEU A 140 -4.81 -24.80 4.58
C LEU A 140 -3.42 -24.30 4.17
N THR A 141 -2.41 -25.15 4.26
CA THR A 141 -1.07 -24.90 3.73
C THR A 141 -0.93 -25.59 2.38
N ALA A 142 -0.43 -24.87 1.38
CA ALA A 142 -0.21 -25.43 0.05
C ALA A 142 0.76 -26.62 0.10
N ASN A 143 0.58 -27.58 -0.80
CA ASN A 143 1.57 -28.62 -1.08
C ASN A 143 2.12 -28.40 -2.49
N ALA A 144 3.10 -29.20 -2.92
CA ALA A 144 3.72 -29.10 -4.25
C ALA A 144 2.78 -29.49 -5.43
N THR A 145 1.46 -29.48 -5.27
CA THR A 145 0.51 -29.91 -6.31
C THR A 145 -0.54 -28.83 -6.58
N THR A 146 -0.46 -28.24 -7.78
CA THR A 146 -1.24 -27.10 -8.24
C THR A 146 -2.66 -27.47 -8.65
N GLY A 147 -3.54 -26.47 -8.74
CA GLY A 147 -4.95 -26.61 -9.10
C GLY A 147 -5.90 -26.28 -7.96
N LEU A 148 -7.20 -26.42 -8.20
CA LEU A 148 -8.23 -26.10 -7.21
C LEU A 148 -8.21 -27.10 -6.04
N ALA A 149 -7.95 -26.60 -4.83
CA ALA A 149 -8.18 -27.30 -3.60
C ALA A 149 -9.62 -27.05 -3.15
N THR A 150 -10.41 -28.12 -3.02
CA THR A 150 -11.74 -28.05 -2.43
C THR A 150 -11.59 -28.40 -0.96
N VAL A 151 -11.81 -27.41 -0.09
CA VAL A 151 -11.89 -27.60 1.35
C VAL A 151 -13.35 -27.80 1.74
N THR A 152 -13.65 -28.89 2.43
CA THR A 152 -14.99 -29.20 2.93
C THR A 152 -15.03 -28.98 4.44
N ALA A 153 -15.97 -28.17 4.90
CA ALA A 153 -16.39 -28.09 6.29
C ALA A 153 -17.66 -28.94 6.45
N ASP A 154 -17.58 -29.99 7.26
CA ASP A 154 -18.67 -30.94 7.50
C ASP A 154 -19.08 -30.92 8.98
N PRO A 155 -20.07 -30.08 9.36
CA PRO A 155 -20.61 -30.07 10.71
C PRO A 155 -21.31 -31.40 11.01
N VAL A 156 -21.09 -31.99 12.19
CA VAL A 156 -21.62 -33.32 12.54
C VAL A 156 -23.15 -33.41 12.44
N ASN A 157 -23.87 -32.33 12.74
CA ASN A 157 -25.32 -32.28 12.81
C ASN A 157 -25.97 -31.43 11.69
N TYR A 158 -25.21 -30.96 10.70
CA TYR A 158 -25.69 -30.05 9.65
C TYR A 158 -25.09 -30.38 8.29
N ASP A 159 -25.64 -29.78 7.23
CA ASP A 159 -25.15 -30.02 5.88
C ASP A 159 -23.74 -29.45 5.68
N ALA A 160 -22.90 -30.25 5.01
CA ALA A 160 -21.54 -29.86 4.67
C ALA A 160 -21.52 -28.73 3.64
N THR A 161 -20.47 -27.91 3.71
CA THR A 161 -20.23 -26.80 2.77
C THR A 161 -18.79 -26.86 2.27
N THR A 162 -18.57 -26.38 1.04
CA THR A 162 -17.26 -26.46 0.38
C THR A 162 -16.79 -25.08 -0.07
N TYR A 163 -15.47 -24.89 -0.02
CA TYR A 163 -14.79 -23.73 -0.57
C TYR A 163 -13.72 -24.19 -1.55
N GLN A 164 -13.67 -23.57 -2.73
CA GLN A 164 -12.58 -23.78 -3.67
C GLN A 164 -11.55 -22.67 -3.50
N ILE A 165 -10.30 -23.06 -3.25
CA ILE A 165 -9.16 -22.17 -3.22
C ILE A 165 -8.18 -22.60 -4.30
N ALA A 166 -7.73 -21.65 -5.12
CA ALA A 166 -6.74 -21.95 -6.14
C ALA A 166 -5.37 -22.12 -5.48
N ILE A 167 -4.79 -23.32 -5.58
CA ILE A 167 -3.36 -23.50 -5.33
C ILE A 167 -2.68 -23.23 -6.66
N LEU A 168 -2.22 -21.99 -6.82
CA LEU A 168 -1.54 -21.57 -8.04
C LEU A 168 -0.14 -22.18 -8.04
N ASP A 169 0.30 -22.53 -9.24
CA ASP A 169 1.69 -22.87 -9.44
C ASP A 169 2.56 -21.69 -9.04
N ASP A 170 3.72 -21.99 -8.45
CA ASP A 170 4.81 -21.03 -8.20
C ASP A 170 5.22 -20.33 -9.51
N THR A 171 4.79 -20.86 -10.66
CA THR A 171 4.95 -20.28 -12.00
C THR A 171 4.01 -19.11 -12.34
N VAL A 172 3.01 -18.75 -11.51
CA VAL A 172 2.17 -17.54 -11.77
C VAL A 172 2.69 -16.28 -11.05
N HIS A 173 3.74 -16.40 -10.24
CA HIS A 173 4.63 -15.28 -9.95
C HIS A 173 6.03 -15.67 -10.39
N ALA A 174 6.28 -15.68 -11.69
CA ALA A 174 7.64 -15.60 -12.19
C ALA A 174 8.20 -14.23 -11.79
N GLU A 175 8.74 -14.17 -10.57
CA GLU A 175 9.82 -13.31 -10.13
C GLU A 175 10.93 -13.37 -11.20
N SER A 176 10.78 -12.56 -12.26
CA SER A 176 11.47 -12.81 -13.51
C SER A 176 12.06 -11.57 -14.16
N VAL A 177 13.35 -11.65 -14.47
CA VAL A 177 14.12 -10.59 -15.12
C VAL A 177 14.60 -11.16 -16.44
N GLY A 178 14.49 -10.42 -17.53
CA GLY A 178 14.93 -10.96 -18.80
C GLY A 178 15.34 -9.95 -19.84
N VAL A 179 15.92 -10.49 -20.90
CA VAL A 179 16.66 -9.74 -21.91
C VAL A 179 16.36 -10.31 -23.29
N SER A 180 16.10 -9.44 -24.26
CA SER A 180 16.02 -9.81 -25.67
C SER A 180 17.41 -9.68 -26.29
N LEU A 181 17.82 -10.64 -27.14
CA LEU A 181 19.18 -10.71 -27.68
C LEU A 181 19.19 -10.85 -29.21
N TYR A 182 20.06 -10.08 -29.88
CA TYR A 182 20.33 -10.11 -31.32
C TYR A 182 21.70 -10.75 -31.61
N ASN A 183 21.84 -11.57 -32.65
CA ASN A 183 23.13 -12.13 -33.09
C ASN A 183 23.57 -11.54 -34.45
N VAL A 184 24.69 -10.82 -34.51
CA VAL A 184 25.45 -10.52 -35.76
C VAL A 184 26.66 -11.48 -35.72
N THR A 185 26.99 -12.32 -36.70
CA THR A 185 27.39 -11.91 -38.06
C THR A 185 27.17 -12.95 -39.17
N SER A 186 27.09 -12.47 -40.42
CA SER A 186 27.70 -13.18 -41.55
C SER A 186 28.80 -12.29 -42.15
N THR A 187 30.02 -12.81 -42.26
CA THR A 187 31.17 -12.13 -42.87
C THR A 187 31.24 -12.35 -44.40
N ASP A 188 30.12 -12.60 -45.08
CA ASP A 188 30.16 -12.87 -46.53
C ASP A 188 30.35 -11.56 -47.33
N THR A 189 31.62 -11.22 -47.57
CA THR A 189 32.06 -10.10 -48.40
C THR A 189 31.89 -10.32 -49.91
N SER A 190 31.12 -11.33 -50.34
CA SER A 190 30.92 -11.64 -51.77
C SER A 190 29.63 -11.14 -52.41
N ILE A 191 28.82 -10.33 -51.71
CA ILE A 191 27.62 -9.71 -52.29
C ILE A 191 28.03 -8.60 -53.27
N PRO A 192 27.72 -8.69 -54.58
CA PRO A 192 28.15 -7.70 -55.57
C PRO A 192 27.30 -6.42 -55.50
N GLU A 193 27.96 -5.27 -55.40
CA GLU A 193 27.61 -3.88 -55.81
C GLU A 193 26.16 -3.33 -55.78
N ASP A 194 25.18 -4.01 -55.19
CA ASP A 194 23.89 -3.45 -54.72
C ASP A 194 23.87 -3.44 -53.17
N GLY A 195 24.93 -2.88 -52.60
CA GLY A 195 25.26 -2.97 -51.17
C GLY A 195 24.25 -2.27 -50.28
N VAL A 196 23.43 -3.06 -49.59
CA VAL A 196 22.69 -2.63 -48.41
C VAL A 196 23.37 -3.25 -47.19
N VAL A 197 24.05 -2.41 -46.42
CA VAL A 197 24.44 -2.69 -45.04
C VAL A 197 23.23 -2.34 -44.19
N LEU A 198 22.52 -3.34 -43.65
CA LEU A 198 21.45 -3.11 -42.68
C LEU A 198 22.03 -3.30 -41.28
N LEU A 199 22.08 -2.19 -40.55
CA LEU A 199 22.52 -2.06 -39.17
C LEU A 199 21.34 -2.36 -38.22
N GLY A 200 21.62 -3.17 -37.19
CA GLY A 200 21.02 -3.26 -35.85
C GLY A 200 19.51 -3.08 -35.67
N GLU A 201 18.81 -4.18 -35.36
CA GLU A 201 17.53 -4.13 -34.64
C GLU A 201 17.85 -4.15 -33.13
N ASP A 202 17.67 -3.02 -32.44
CA ASP A 202 17.83 -2.94 -30.99
C ASP A 202 16.71 -3.70 -30.26
N THR A 203 17.11 -4.34 -29.17
CA THR A 203 16.38 -5.31 -28.36
C THR A 203 15.62 -4.63 -27.22
N SER A 204 14.29 -4.81 -27.16
CA SER A 204 13.49 -4.32 -26.03
C SER A 204 13.59 -5.27 -24.82
N ILE A 205 13.91 -4.72 -23.65
CA ILE A 205 13.77 -5.37 -22.33
C ILE A 205 12.29 -5.32 -21.95
N THR A 206 11.63 -6.47 -21.73
CA THR A 206 10.29 -6.49 -21.11
C THR A 206 10.42 -6.98 -19.66
N SER A 207 9.58 -6.55 -18.73
CA SER A 207 9.63 -7.04 -17.35
C SER A 207 8.22 -7.07 -16.74
N GLY A 208 7.65 -8.27 -16.62
CA GLY A 208 6.30 -8.50 -16.09
C GLY A 208 6.11 -8.08 -14.64
N ILE A 209 5.48 -6.93 -14.38
CA ILE A 209 4.99 -6.46 -13.06
C ILE A 209 6.07 -5.86 -12.14
N LEU A 210 5.73 -4.86 -11.30
CA LEU A 210 6.69 -4.04 -10.52
C LEU A 210 7.46 -4.93 -9.51
N SER A 211 6.79 -6.02 -9.12
CA SER A 211 7.31 -7.12 -8.30
C SER A 211 8.35 -8.01 -8.98
N ALA A 212 8.57 -7.90 -10.30
CA ALA A 212 9.57 -8.70 -11.01
C ALA A 212 10.95 -8.07 -11.06
N ASN A 213 11.06 -6.79 -10.67
CA ASN A 213 12.33 -6.08 -10.53
C ASN A 213 12.61 -5.68 -9.08
N TYR A 214 11.77 -6.07 -8.11
CA TYR A 214 12.00 -5.88 -6.67
C TYR A 214 11.92 -7.21 -5.93
N PHE A 215 12.97 -7.51 -5.16
CA PHE A 215 13.14 -8.78 -4.49
C PHE A 215 13.59 -8.57 -3.04
N GLU A 216 13.29 -9.53 -2.18
CA GLU A 216 13.86 -9.62 -0.83
C GLU A 216 14.94 -10.72 -0.77
N PRO A 217 15.91 -10.61 0.14
CA PRO A 217 16.91 -11.64 0.39
C PRO A 217 16.26 -13.00 0.66
N GLY A 218 16.55 -13.99 -0.20
CA GLY A 218 15.99 -15.33 -0.12
C GLY A 218 14.89 -15.64 -1.14
N ASN A 219 14.43 -14.66 -1.90
CA ASN A 219 13.54 -14.83 -3.06
C ASN A 219 14.16 -15.71 -4.16
N LYS A 220 13.32 -16.21 -5.07
CA LYS A 220 13.74 -17.05 -6.20
C LYS A 220 13.63 -16.24 -7.48
N LEU A 221 14.75 -15.96 -8.11
CA LEU A 221 14.81 -15.27 -9.39
C LEU A 221 14.83 -16.28 -10.53
N THR A 222 13.92 -16.16 -11.50
CA THR A 222 13.99 -16.86 -12.79
C THR A 222 14.42 -15.88 -13.86
N ILE A 223 15.50 -16.16 -14.58
CA ILE A 223 15.97 -15.27 -15.64
C ILE A 223 15.40 -15.77 -16.96
N TRP A 224 14.88 -14.90 -17.80
CA TRP A 224 14.41 -15.30 -19.13
C TRP A 224 15.18 -14.60 -20.25
N ALA A 225 15.23 -15.24 -21.41
CA ALA A 225 15.89 -14.73 -22.60
C ALA A 225 15.01 -14.96 -23.83
N ALA A 226 14.97 -13.98 -24.74
CA ALA A 226 14.30 -14.09 -26.03
C ALA A 226 15.32 -13.88 -27.16
N PRO A 227 16.04 -14.93 -27.59
CA PRO A 227 17.00 -14.82 -28.69
C PRO A 227 16.28 -14.66 -30.03
N THR A 228 16.79 -13.78 -30.89
CA THR A 228 16.30 -13.56 -32.26
C THR A 228 17.46 -13.62 -33.26
N SER A 229 17.18 -14.01 -34.51
CA SER A 229 18.14 -14.02 -35.61
C SER A 229 17.44 -13.77 -36.94
N TYR A 230 18.17 -13.18 -37.89
CA TYR A 230 17.69 -12.87 -39.24
C TYR A 230 18.24 -13.84 -40.30
N ASP A 231 18.78 -15.00 -39.88
CA ASP A 231 19.33 -15.98 -40.82
C ASP A 231 18.27 -17.02 -41.25
N ARG A 232 18.28 -17.36 -42.55
CA ARG A 232 17.50 -18.48 -43.10
C ARG A 232 18.13 -19.83 -42.76
N GLU A 233 19.38 -19.84 -42.31
CA GLU A 233 20.08 -21.03 -41.82
C GLU A 233 19.75 -21.29 -40.35
N SER A 234 19.70 -22.57 -39.99
CA SER A 234 19.48 -23.00 -38.62
C SER A 234 20.80 -23.02 -37.86
N HIS A 235 20.90 -22.28 -36.76
CA HIS A 235 22.09 -22.22 -35.92
C HIS A 235 21.85 -22.90 -34.57
N ASP A 236 22.89 -23.55 -34.04
CA ASP A 236 22.89 -24.09 -32.67
C ASP A 236 23.36 -23.01 -31.69
N ILE A 237 22.52 -22.63 -30.71
CA ILE A 237 22.88 -21.62 -29.72
C ILE A 237 23.05 -22.19 -28.30
N SER A 238 23.79 -21.48 -27.47
CA SER A 238 23.81 -21.58 -26.00
C SER A 238 23.48 -20.23 -25.38
N ILE A 239 22.81 -20.26 -24.23
CA ILE A 239 22.47 -19.06 -23.47
C ILE A 239 22.97 -19.25 -22.04
N SER A 240 23.66 -18.25 -21.52
CA SER A 240 24.18 -18.22 -20.15
C SER A 240 23.83 -16.91 -19.48
N TYR A 241 23.87 -16.90 -18.15
CA TYR A 241 23.67 -15.70 -17.35
C TYR A 241 24.69 -15.59 -16.21
N ALA A 242 24.95 -14.35 -15.80
CA ALA A 242 25.73 -14.03 -14.63
C ALA A 242 25.12 -12.83 -13.90
N VAL A 243 25.04 -12.90 -12.57
CA VAL A 243 24.52 -11.82 -11.73
C VAL A 243 25.63 -11.19 -10.89
N THR A 244 25.70 -9.87 -10.88
CA THR A 244 26.57 -9.07 -10.00
C THR A 244 25.75 -8.28 -8.98
N ASP A 245 26.33 -8.07 -7.80
CA ASP A 245 25.76 -7.24 -6.73
C ASP A 245 25.98 -5.73 -6.98
N PRO A 246 25.46 -4.84 -6.11
CA PRO A 246 25.61 -3.40 -6.28
C PRO A 246 27.06 -2.90 -6.30
N ASP A 247 28.01 -3.67 -5.78
CA ASP A 247 29.44 -3.35 -5.82
C ASP A 247 30.12 -3.91 -7.10
N GLY A 248 29.34 -4.49 -8.02
CA GLY A 248 29.81 -5.13 -9.25
C GLY A 248 30.44 -6.51 -9.02
N VAL A 249 30.24 -7.11 -7.84
CA VAL A 249 30.85 -8.40 -7.48
C VAL A 249 29.91 -9.55 -7.86
N ALA A 250 30.44 -10.57 -8.53
CA ALA A 250 29.66 -11.75 -8.92
C ALA A 250 28.99 -12.42 -7.71
N VAL A 251 27.68 -12.64 -7.80
CA VAL A 251 26.88 -13.24 -6.74
C VAL A 251 27.05 -14.75 -6.76
N THR A 252 27.56 -15.31 -5.67
CA THR A 252 27.81 -16.75 -5.58
C THR A 252 26.50 -17.54 -5.74
N GLY A 253 26.47 -18.43 -6.74
CA GLY A 253 25.32 -19.29 -7.02
C GLY A 253 24.24 -18.67 -7.91
N MET A 254 24.48 -17.48 -8.47
CA MET A 254 23.60 -16.81 -9.44
C MET A 254 24.31 -16.61 -10.79
N SER A 255 24.90 -17.69 -11.30
CA SER A 255 25.46 -17.76 -12.65
C SER A 255 25.26 -19.17 -13.20
N GLY A 256 24.94 -19.30 -14.48
CA GLY A 256 24.77 -20.63 -15.09
C GLY A 256 24.25 -20.58 -16.52
N ASP A 257 23.99 -21.77 -17.05
CA ASP A 257 23.44 -21.94 -18.39
C ASP A 257 21.93 -22.16 -18.33
N PHE A 258 21.23 -21.75 -19.39
CA PHE A 258 19.82 -22.08 -19.57
C PHE A 258 19.66 -23.58 -19.89
N PRO A 259 18.59 -24.22 -19.41
CA PRO A 259 18.38 -25.67 -19.51
C PRO A 259 18.20 -26.20 -20.95
N ASP A 260 17.72 -25.36 -21.87
CA ASP A 260 17.42 -25.75 -23.26
C ASP A 260 18.45 -25.18 -24.25
N ASN A 261 19.09 -26.08 -25.01
CA ASN A 261 19.80 -25.70 -26.23
C ASN A 261 18.73 -25.53 -27.33
N VAL A 262 18.58 -24.35 -27.91
CA VAL A 262 17.73 -24.19 -29.09
C VAL A 262 18.49 -24.76 -30.28
N VAL A 263 18.13 -25.98 -30.69
CA VAL A 263 18.74 -26.70 -31.81
C VAL A 263 17.82 -26.60 -33.03
N GLY A 264 18.33 -26.07 -34.14
CA GLY A 264 17.74 -26.28 -35.45
C GLY A 264 16.49 -25.44 -35.82
N THR A 265 16.24 -24.30 -35.18
CA THR A 265 15.09 -23.44 -35.49
C THR A 265 15.43 -22.35 -36.51
N ALA A 266 14.74 -22.35 -37.65
CA ALA A 266 14.73 -21.23 -38.58
C ALA A 266 13.85 -20.11 -38.01
N MET A 267 14.43 -18.97 -37.67
CA MET A 267 13.71 -17.85 -37.07
C MET A 267 13.26 -16.90 -38.17
N TRP A 268 11.99 -17.03 -38.59
CA TRP A 268 11.35 -16.03 -39.45
C TRP A 268 10.69 -14.97 -38.57
N THR A 269 11.22 -13.75 -38.61
CA THR A 269 10.62 -12.55 -38.04
C THR A 269 9.49 -12.08 -38.95
N TRP A 270 8.25 -12.27 -38.50
CA TRP A 270 7.23 -11.23 -38.67
C TRP A 270 5.95 -11.48 -37.88
N TYR A 271 5.64 -12.69 -37.45
CA TYR A 271 4.38 -12.96 -36.72
C TYR A 271 4.39 -14.20 -35.79
N PHE A 272 5.55 -14.69 -35.36
CA PHE A 272 5.61 -15.77 -34.37
C PHE A 272 5.80 -15.20 -32.95
N PRO A 273 5.13 -15.78 -31.93
CA PRO A 273 5.43 -15.47 -30.53
C PRO A 273 6.92 -15.72 -30.30
N GLN A 274 7.60 -14.74 -29.71
CA GLN A 274 9.02 -14.85 -29.37
C GLN A 274 9.22 -16.11 -28.52
N ILE A 275 10.22 -16.93 -28.86
CA ILE A 275 10.55 -18.10 -28.04
C ILE A 275 11.23 -17.58 -26.78
N THR A 276 10.46 -17.41 -25.71
CA THR A 276 11.00 -17.13 -24.38
C THR A 276 11.60 -18.40 -23.79
N ILE A 277 12.84 -18.33 -23.33
CA ILE A 277 13.56 -19.42 -22.69
C ILE A 277 13.86 -18.98 -21.25
N GLU A 278 13.66 -19.87 -20.29
CA GLU A 278 13.83 -19.56 -18.87
C GLU A 278 15.01 -20.32 -18.27
N SER A 279 15.74 -19.67 -17.36
CA SER A 279 16.78 -20.31 -16.56
C SER A 279 16.13 -21.25 -15.55
N ASN A 280 16.92 -22.17 -15.00
CA ASN A 280 16.52 -22.76 -13.72
C ASN A 280 16.39 -21.63 -12.67
N PRO A 281 15.37 -21.64 -11.80
CA PRO A 281 15.24 -20.62 -10.76
C PRO A 281 16.48 -20.59 -9.87
N VAL A 282 17.09 -19.41 -9.73
CA VAL A 282 18.21 -19.15 -8.83
C VAL A 282 17.71 -18.49 -7.54
N LYS A 283 18.46 -18.65 -6.45
CA LYS A 283 18.05 -18.11 -5.15
C LYS A 283 18.90 -16.92 -4.77
N ILE A 284 18.27 -15.78 -4.52
CA ILE A 284 18.93 -14.60 -3.98
C ILE A 284 19.46 -14.94 -2.57
N PRO A 285 20.75 -14.68 -2.26
CA PRO A 285 21.30 -14.98 -0.94
C PRO A 285 20.50 -14.31 0.18
N LYS A 286 20.30 -15.00 1.32
CA LYS A 286 19.59 -14.42 2.49
C LYS A 286 20.32 -13.24 3.13
N ASN A 287 21.59 -13.05 2.80
CA ASN A 287 22.44 -11.96 3.23
C ASN A 287 22.81 -11.04 2.07
N ALA A 288 22.03 -11.05 0.98
CA ALA A 288 22.18 -10.13 -0.13
C ALA A 288 22.17 -8.68 0.39
N ALA A 289 23.02 -7.85 -0.21
CA ALA A 289 23.03 -6.42 0.05
C ALA A 289 21.75 -5.81 -0.53
N ALA A 290 21.33 -4.69 0.03
CA ALA A 290 20.26 -3.91 -0.59
C ALA A 290 20.82 -3.09 -1.76
N GLY A 291 20.05 -2.95 -2.84
CA GLY A 291 20.42 -2.13 -4.01
C GLY A 291 20.21 -2.82 -5.37
N LYS A 292 20.76 -2.20 -6.43
CA LYS A 292 20.69 -2.64 -7.83
C LYS A 292 21.64 -3.81 -8.11
N TYR A 293 21.10 -4.90 -8.59
CA TYR A 293 21.83 -6.07 -9.09
C TYR A 293 21.77 -6.06 -10.62
N THR A 294 22.87 -6.43 -11.27
CA THR A 294 22.93 -6.51 -12.74
C THR A 294 22.88 -7.97 -13.17
N VAL A 295 22.05 -8.28 -14.15
CA VAL A 295 21.99 -9.58 -14.82
C VAL A 295 22.56 -9.41 -16.21
N GLN A 296 23.65 -10.09 -16.49
CA GLN A 296 24.19 -10.24 -17.84
C GLN A 296 23.66 -11.53 -18.44
N VAL A 297 23.09 -11.48 -19.64
CA VAL A 297 22.67 -12.65 -20.40
C VAL A 297 23.47 -12.69 -21.70
N THR A 298 24.15 -13.81 -21.94
CA THR A 298 24.99 -14.01 -23.12
C THR A 298 24.40 -15.12 -23.98
N VAL A 299 24.09 -14.80 -25.23
CA VAL A 299 23.80 -15.77 -26.28
C VAL A 299 25.09 -16.04 -27.05
N THR A 300 25.42 -17.30 -27.27
CA THR A 300 26.57 -17.74 -28.04
C THR A 300 26.10 -18.68 -29.13
N ASP A 301 26.41 -18.34 -30.37
CA ASP A 301 26.30 -19.23 -31.52
C ASP A 301 27.43 -20.26 -31.45
N LYS A 302 27.07 -21.54 -31.40
CA LYS A 302 28.01 -22.65 -31.28
C LYS A 302 28.68 -22.98 -32.61
N ASP A 303 28.06 -22.64 -33.72
CA ASP A 303 28.55 -22.92 -35.06
C ASP A 303 29.68 -21.94 -35.44
N THR A 304 29.52 -20.67 -35.05
CA THR A 304 30.49 -19.60 -35.33
C THR A 304 31.37 -19.23 -34.14
N SER A 305 30.98 -19.61 -32.91
CA SER A 305 31.55 -19.13 -31.63
C SER A 305 31.39 -17.63 -31.38
N GLU A 306 30.51 -16.95 -32.12
CA GLU A 306 30.16 -15.55 -31.88
C GLU A 306 29.18 -15.43 -30.71
N ALA A 307 29.26 -14.32 -29.96
CA ALA A 307 28.43 -14.12 -28.80
C ALA A 307 27.99 -12.67 -28.64
N THR A 308 26.72 -12.48 -28.30
CA THR A 308 26.16 -11.18 -27.89
C THR A 308 25.79 -11.26 -26.42
N THR A 309 26.09 -10.20 -25.68
CA THR A 309 25.72 -10.05 -24.27
C THR A 309 24.89 -8.80 -24.10
N GLU A 310 23.81 -8.93 -23.35
CA GLU A 310 22.92 -7.84 -23.01
C GLU A 310 22.70 -7.84 -21.49
N GLU A 311 22.39 -6.67 -20.96
CA GLU A 311 22.26 -6.45 -19.51
C GLU A 311 20.85 -6.04 -19.14
N SER A 312 20.41 -6.48 -17.97
CA SER A 312 19.22 -5.98 -17.29
C SER A 312 19.50 -5.84 -15.80
N SER A 313 18.59 -5.23 -15.06
CA SER A 313 18.77 -4.93 -13.64
C SER A 313 17.53 -5.26 -12.82
N PHE A 314 17.76 -5.61 -11.56
CA PHE A 314 16.72 -5.73 -10.54
C PHE A 314 17.20 -5.20 -9.20
N TRP A 315 16.27 -5.05 -8.26
CA TRP A 315 16.49 -4.43 -6.97
C TRP A 315 16.27 -5.42 -5.84
N VAL A 316 17.13 -5.38 -4.83
CA VAL A 316 16.97 -6.17 -3.60
C VAL A 316 16.78 -5.22 -2.41
N SER A 317 15.70 -5.40 -1.63
CA SER A 317 15.35 -4.69 -0.39
C SER A 317 15.20 -3.16 -0.42
N ASP A 318 15.82 -2.45 -1.37
CA ASP A 318 15.70 -1.00 -1.55
C ASP A 318 15.25 -0.75 -3.00
N LEU A 319 14.17 0.01 -3.21
CA LEU A 319 13.74 0.48 -4.54
C LEU A 319 14.56 1.70 -4.98
N PRO A 320 14.68 1.97 -6.29
CA PRO A 320 15.30 3.20 -6.78
C PRO A 320 14.46 4.43 -6.44
N ASP A 321 15.10 5.59 -6.57
CA ASP A 321 14.45 6.88 -6.31
C ASP A 321 13.55 7.35 -7.46
N VAL A 322 13.74 6.76 -8.65
CA VAL A 322 13.04 7.15 -9.87
C VAL A 322 12.32 5.96 -10.50
N LEU A 323 11.04 6.15 -10.82
CA LEU A 323 10.29 5.27 -11.71
C LEU A 323 10.15 5.94 -13.07
N VAL A 324 10.53 5.25 -14.14
CA VAL A 324 10.35 5.69 -15.53
C VAL A 324 9.18 4.92 -16.12
N LEU A 325 8.05 5.59 -16.32
CA LEU A 325 6.91 5.04 -17.04
C LEU A 325 7.14 5.23 -18.54
N ASP A 326 7.25 4.12 -19.23
CA ASP A 326 7.40 4.02 -20.67
C ASP A 326 6.13 3.38 -21.24
N ASP A 327 5.50 4.04 -22.20
CA ASP A 327 4.41 3.47 -22.99
C ASP A 327 4.99 3.44 -24.40
N ASP A 328 5.24 2.24 -24.94
CA ASP A 328 5.97 2.00 -26.18
C ASP A 328 5.28 2.75 -27.34
N GLY A 329 5.59 4.04 -27.46
CA GLY A 329 4.97 4.95 -28.40
C GLY A 329 5.26 4.49 -29.81
N TYR A 330 4.21 4.45 -30.64
CA TYR A 330 4.21 4.19 -32.09
C TYR A 330 5.58 3.87 -32.71
N CYS A 331 5.83 2.58 -32.98
CA CYS A 331 6.86 2.17 -33.92
C CYS A 331 6.53 2.79 -35.29
N TYR A 332 7.17 3.90 -35.67
CA TYR A 332 6.99 4.47 -37.00
C TYR A 332 7.91 3.82 -38.02
N ASP A 333 7.31 3.62 -39.18
CA ASP A 333 7.74 2.73 -40.23
C ASP A 333 8.40 3.55 -41.34
N THR A 334 9.73 3.61 -41.37
CA THR A 334 10.41 4.35 -42.44
C THR A 334 10.40 3.51 -43.73
N ALA A 335 9.78 4.03 -44.78
CA ALA A 335 9.79 3.41 -46.10
C ALA A 335 11.22 3.36 -46.67
N VAL A 336 11.74 2.14 -46.86
CA VAL A 336 12.94 1.91 -47.65
C VAL A 336 12.58 2.06 -49.14
N GLU A 337 13.15 3.04 -49.83
CA GLU A 337 12.98 3.17 -51.29
C GLU A 337 13.58 1.94 -52.00
N GLY A 338 12.72 1.07 -52.54
CA GLY A 338 13.13 -0.06 -53.38
C GLY A 338 12.41 -1.39 -53.14
N LEU A 339 11.60 -1.52 -52.09
CA LEU A 339 10.82 -2.74 -51.81
C LEU A 339 9.31 -2.43 -51.89
N ASP A 340 8.61 -3.12 -52.79
CA ASP A 340 7.15 -2.95 -53.01
C ASP A 340 6.30 -3.63 -51.91
N PHE A 341 6.92 -4.26 -50.90
CA PHE A 341 6.27 -4.81 -49.71
C PHE A 341 7.30 -4.95 -48.55
N GLY A 342 7.15 -4.17 -47.46
CA GLY A 342 7.75 -4.48 -46.13
C GLY A 342 8.77 -3.48 -45.53
N TYR A 343 8.29 -2.35 -45.04
CA TYR A 343 8.36 -1.82 -43.66
C TYR A 343 9.27 -2.50 -42.57
N SER A 344 10.12 -1.71 -41.87
CA SER A 344 11.02 -2.12 -40.76
C SER A 344 11.02 -1.10 -39.61
N ALA A 345 10.89 -1.57 -38.35
CA ALA A 345 10.81 -0.74 -37.14
C ALA A 345 12.09 -0.81 -36.29
N PHE A 346 12.64 0.33 -35.88
CA PHE A 346 13.74 0.45 -34.91
C PHE A 346 13.16 0.74 -33.52
N CYS A 347 13.47 -0.07 -32.49
CA CYS A 347 12.90 0.10 -31.14
C CYS A 347 13.96 -0.03 -30.03
N VAL A 348 14.69 1.04 -29.72
CA VAL A 348 15.14 1.24 -28.32
C VAL A 348 13.95 1.87 -27.59
N SER A 349 13.49 1.28 -26.49
CA SER A 349 12.38 1.88 -25.73
C SER A 349 12.82 3.26 -25.22
N ALA A 350 11.98 4.28 -25.42
CA ALA A 350 12.29 5.66 -25.03
C ALA A 350 12.61 5.77 -23.53
N GLY A 351 11.93 4.95 -22.72
CA GLY A 351 12.20 4.78 -21.29
C GLY A 351 13.61 4.29 -20.99
N GLN A 352 14.15 3.34 -21.78
CA GLN A 352 15.50 2.84 -21.56
C GLN A 352 16.57 3.90 -21.84
N ALA A 353 16.40 4.71 -22.89
CA ALA A 353 17.32 5.81 -23.18
C ALA A 353 17.35 6.85 -22.04
N VAL A 354 16.19 7.17 -21.46
CA VAL A 354 16.10 8.08 -20.31
C VAL A 354 16.67 7.44 -19.05
N ALA A 355 16.44 6.15 -18.81
CA ALA A 355 17.02 5.42 -17.68
C ALA A 355 18.55 5.38 -17.73
N THR A 356 19.15 5.15 -18.91
CA THR A 356 20.61 5.21 -19.10
C THR A 356 21.17 6.62 -18.80
N ALA A 357 20.44 7.66 -19.21
CA ALA A 357 20.84 9.03 -18.94
C ALA A 357 20.66 9.41 -17.46
N LEU A 358 19.64 8.89 -16.77
CA LEU A 358 19.47 9.01 -15.31
C LEU A 358 20.59 8.31 -14.55
N ASP A 359 20.97 7.09 -14.94
CA ASP A 359 22.09 6.35 -14.36
C ASP A 359 23.41 7.13 -14.50
N THR A 360 23.65 7.70 -15.69
CA THR A 360 24.79 8.60 -15.96
C THR A 360 24.74 9.87 -15.09
N ALA A 361 23.54 10.38 -14.81
CA ALA A 361 23.30 11.51 -13.91
C ALA A 361 23.42 11.14 -12.42
N GLY A 362 23.63 9.86 -12.08
CA GLY A 362 23.73 9.36 -10.71
C GLY A 362 22.37 9.11 -10.03
N TYR A 363 21.31 8.98 -10.82
CA TYR A 363 19.97 8.64 -10.37
C TYR A 363 19.60 7.24 -10.82
N ASP A 364 19.59 6.31 -9.88
CA ASP A 364 19.09 4.98 -10.12
C ASP A 364 17.59 5.02 -10.45
N SER A 365 17.18 4.24 -11.47
CA SER A 365 15.81 4.21 -11.94
C SER A 365 15.29 2.80 -12.22
N LEU A 366 13.97 2.63 -12.11
CA LEU A 366 13.24 1.47 -12.58
C LEU A 366 12.43 1.84 -13.82
N VAL A 367 12.55 1.09 -14.91
CA VAL A 367 11.68 1.27 -16.10
C VAL A 367 10.43 0.40 -15.96
N TRP A 368 9.27 0.99 -16.26
CA TRP A 368 7.96 0.36 -16.25
C TRP A 368 7.28 0.51 -17.60
N ASN A 369 7.06 -0.61 -18.27
CA ASN A 369 6.37 -0.63 -19.56
C ASN A 369 4.84 -0.69 -19.36
N ALA A 370 4.15 0.43 -19.48
CA ALA A 370 2.71 0.53 -19.28
C ALA A 370 1.91 -0.20 -20.37
N THR A 371 2.42 -0.29 -21.59
CA THR A 371 1.77 -0.98 -22.72
C THR A 371 1.59 -2.47 -22.43
N HIS A 372 2.59 -3.08 -21.81
CA HIS A 372 2.61 -4.51 -21.51
C HIS A 372 2.06 -4.86 -20.11
N HIS A 373 2.13 -3.94 -19.15
CA HIS A 373 1.82 -4.21 -17.75
C HIS A 373 0.60 -3.46 -17.21
N GLY A 374 0.01 -2.58 -18.02
CA GLY A 374 -0.97 -1.61 -17.56
C GLY A 374 -0.31 -0.48 -16.76
N TYR A 375 -1.05 0.60 -16.54
CA TYR A 375 -0.57 1.72 -15.73
C TYR A 375 -0.54 1.36 -14.24
N PRO A 376 0.52 1.75 -13.48
CA PRO A 376 0.58 1.52 -12.04
C PRO A 376 -0.53 2.25 -11.29
N THR A 377 -0.87 1.79 -10.09
CA THR A 377 -1.78 2.52 -9.20
C THR A 377 -1.05 3.68 -8.51
N ALA A 378 -1.80 4.64 -7.94
CA ALA A 378 -1.19 5.76 -7.20
C ALA A 378 -0.32 5.27 -6.02
N ALA A 379 -0.75 4.20 -5.35
CA ALA A 379 0.00 3.57 -4.27
C ALA A 379 1.33 2.96 -4.74
N ASP A 380 1.39 2.47 -5.99
CA ASP A 380 2.64 1.98 -6.60
C ASP A 380 3.58 3.14 -6.93
N LEU A 381 3.03 4.25 -7.46
CA LEU A 381 3.81 5.46 -7.75
C LEU A 381 4.38 6.08 -6.47
N GLU A 382 3.62 6.06 -5.36
CA GLU A 382 4.04 6.57 -4.04
C GLU A 382 5.26 5.86 -3.43
N LEU A 383 5.64 4.69 -3.95
CA LEU A 383 6.88 4.03 -3.58
C LEU A 383 8.11 4.81 -4.06
N PHE A 384 7.95 5.64 -5.09
CA PHE A 384 9.04 6.35 -5.75
C PHE A 384 9.01 7.85 -5.41
N PRO A 385 10.15 8.40 -4.94
CA PRO A 385 10.34 9.84 -4.77
C PRO A 385 10.07 10.67 -6.02
N MET A 386 10.32 10.11 -7.21
CA MET A 386 10.10 10.76 -8.50
C MET A 386 9.57 9.77 -9.53
N VAL A 387 8.61 10.22 -10.33
CA VAL A 387 8.08 9.50 -11.48
C VAL A 387 8.39 10.30 -12.75
N VAL A 388 9.03 9.67 -13.71
CA VAL A 388 9.23 10.18 -15.06
C VAL A 388 8.22 9.51 -15.96
N VAL A 389 7.49 10.29 -16.75
CA VAL A 389 6.51 9.82 -17.71
C VAL A 389 6.99 10.21 -19.09
N ILE A 390 7.28 9.21 -19.92
CA ILE A 390 7.74 9.38 -21.30
C ILE A 390 6.65 8.80 -22.18
N ASN A 391 6.08 9.60 -23.08
CA ASN A 391 4.91 9.12 -23.80
C ASN A 391 4.57 9.85 -25.11
N SER A 392 4.03 9.13 -26.09
CA SER A 392 3.26 9.66 -27.23
C SER A 392 1.74 9.35 -27.19
N THR A 393 1.29 8.47 -26.28
CA THR A 393 -0.06 7.90 -26.11
C THR A 393 -0.70 7.97 -24.70
N PHE A 394 -0.13 8.72 -23.73
CA PHE A 394 -0.65 8.83 -22.35
C PHE A 394 -2.17 9.03 -22.34
N SER A 395 -2.92 8.03 -21.86
CA SER A 395 -4.36 8.01 -21.99
C SER A 395 -5.02 8.80 -20.86
N TYR A 396 -6.17 9.41 -21.12
CA TYR A 396 -6.85 10.28 -20.15
C TYR A 396 -7.23 9.59 -18.83
N GLY A 397 -7.36 8.26 -18.80
CA GLY A 397 -7.61 7.49 -17.58
C GLY A 397 -6.44 7.58 -16.58
N ASP A 398 -5.22 7.73 -17.09
CA ASP A 398 -3.97 7.66 -16.32
C ASP A 398 -3.66 8.97 -15.60
N SER A 399 -4.29 10.08 -16.05
CA SER A 399 -4.16 11.39 -15.41
C SER A 399 -4.70 11.41 -13.98
N THR A 400 -5.66 10.55 -13.63
CA THR A 400 -6.21 10.50 -12.26
C THR A 400 -5.20 9.90 -11.28
N THR A 401 -4.46 8.88 -11.72
CA THR A 401 -3.39 8.24 -10.94
C THR A 401 -2.26 9.22 -10.67
N LEU A 402 -1.82 9.97 -11.70
CA LEU A 402 -0.79 11.01 -11.52
C LEU A 402 -1.27 12.14 -10.62
N GLN A 403 -2.54 12.57 -10.74
CA GLN A 403 -3.12 13.58 -9.85
C GLN A 403 -3.08 13.11 -8.39
N GLU A 404 -3.50 11.87 -8.11
CA GLU A 404 -3.46 11.32 -6.75
C GLU A 404 -2.02 11.24 -6.22
N TYR A 405 -1.07 10.80 -7.04
CA TYR A 405 0.36 10.80 -6.70
C TYR A 405 0.90 12.21 -6.39
N MET A 406 0.52 13.21 -7.20
CA MET A 406 0.91 14.62 -7.01
C MET A 406 0.23 15.24 -5.79
N ASP A 407 -1.05 14.97 -5.56
CA ASP A 407 -1.78 15.39 -4.35
C ASP A 407 -1.15 14.83 -3.07
N ASN A 408 -0.60 13.61 -3.16
CA ASN A 408 0.17 12.97 -2.09
C ASN A 408 1.65 13.41 -2.05
N GLY A 409 1.99 14.44 -2.83
CA GLY A 409 3.26 15.17 -2.81
C GLY A 409 4.41 14.50 -3.55
N GLY A 410 4.08 13.67 -4.54
CA GLY A 410 5.00 13.10 -5.50
C GLY A 410 5.71 14.15 -6.38
N ASN A 411 6.77 13.72 -7.07
CA ASN A 411 7.48 14.57 -8.04
C ASN A 411 7.34 13.97 -9.44
N VAL A 412 6.93 14.76 -10.42
CA VAL A 412 6.72 14.25 -11.79
C VAL A 412 7.57 14.99 -12.80
N LEU A 413 8.26 14.25 -13.67
CA LEU A 413 8.78 14.77 -14.94
C LEU A 413 7.92 14.20 -16.06
N LEU A 414 7.17 15.05 -16.77
CA LEU A 414 6.44 14.67 -17.98
C LEU A 414 7.23 15.12 -19.20
N SER A 415 7.47 14.21 -20.13
CA SER A 415 8.22 14.42 -21.37
C SER A 415 7.42 13.83 -22.53
N SER A 416 7.01 14.65 -23.50
CA SER A 416 6.17 14.19 -24.62
C SER A 416 6.07 15.20 -25.76
N GLU A 417 6.04 14.71 -27.00
CA GLU A 417 5.91 15.49 -28.24
C GLU A 417 4.51 16.09 -28.51
N SER A 418 3.42 15.46 -28.04
CA SER A 418 2.04 15.80 -28.46
C SER A 418 0.99 15.66 -27.36
N PHE A 419 1.42 15.78 -26.11
CA PHE A 419 0.57 15.62 -24.93
C PHE A 419 -0.52 16.70 -24.80
N ALA A 420 -0.22 17.95 -25.14
CA ALA A 420 -1.09 19.09 -24.93
C ALA A 420 -2.10 19.30 -26.07
N ALA A 421 -1.74 19.03 -27.32
CA ALA A 421 -2.63 19.18 -28.48
C ALA A 421 -3.87 18.28 -28.44
N GLY A 422 -3.76 17.11 -27.80
CA GLY A 422 -4.84 16.16 -27.60
C GLY A 422 -5.50 15.68 -28.89
N ASN A 423 -4.98 14.61 -29.49
CA ASN A 423 -5.63 13.95 -30.64
C ASN A 423 -6.92 13.18 -30.27
N VAL A 424 -7.36 13.24 -29.01
CA VAL A 424 -8.58 12.59 -28.51
C VAL A 424 -9.31 13.51 -27.54
N SER A 425 -10.64 13.57 -27.66
CA SER A 425 -11.53 14.34 -26.79
C SER A 425 -12.00 13.49 -25.61
N PRO A 426 -12.13 14.05 -24.39
CA PRO A 426 -11.84 15.45 -24.03
C PRO A 426 -10.35 15.68 -23.79
N THR A 427 -9.84 16.82 -24.25
CA THR A 427 -8.47 17.30 -23.96
C THR A 427 -8.24 17.40 -22.44
N PRO A 428 -7.02 17.16 -21.94
CA PRO A 428 -6.70 17.15 -20.51
C PRO A 428 -6.53 18.58 -19.98
N THR A 429 -7.36 19.51 -20.47
CA THR A 429 -7.32 20.94 -20.12
C THR A 429 -7.36 21.14 -18.61
N ASP A 430 -8.13 20.33 -17.87
CA ASP A 430 -8.18 20.42 -16.41
C ASP A 430 -6.88 19.96 -15.73
N PHE A 431 -6.21 18.91 -16.20
CA PHE A 431 -4.92 18.49 -15.62
C PHE A 431 -3.82 19.51 -15.95
N LEU A 432 -3.70 19.87 -17.24
CA LEU A 432 -2.71 20.85 -17.69
C LEU A 432 -2.89 22.19 -16.98
N TRP A 433 -4.13 22.65 -16.80
CA TRP A 433 -4.41 23.92 -16.15
C TRP A 433 -4.26 23.86 -14.62
N ASN A 434 -4.82 22.84 -13.96
CA ASN A 434 -4.87 22.79 -12.50
C ASN A 434 -3.57 22.31 -11.85
N TYR A 435 -2.77 21.48 -12.56
CA TYR A 435 -1.53 20.92 -12.02
C TYR A 435 -0.27 21.41 -12.73
N LEU A 436 -0.37 21.75 -14.02
CA LEU A 436 0.79 22.19 -14.79
C LEU A 436 0.76 23.70 -15.11
N HIS A 437 -0.34 24.39 -14.78
CA HIS A 437 -0.59 25.80 -15.08
C HIS A 437 -0.29 26.20 -16.53
N VAL A 438 -0.60 25.32 -17.47
CA VAL A 438 -0.44 25.55 -18.90
C VAL A 438 -1.69 25.16 -19.68
N ASN A 439 -1.81 25.72 -20.88
CA ASN A 439 -2.72 25.27 -21.93
C ASN A 439 -1.95 24.99 -23.21
N TYR A 440 -2.48 24.13 -24.06
CA TYR A 440 -2.02 24.03 -25.44
C TYR A 440 -2.23 25.36 -26.20
N ALA A 441 -1.23 25.80 -26.96
CA ALA A 441 -1.32 26.98 -27.80
C ALA A 441 -1.30 26.64 -29.30
N SER A 442 -0.28 25.92 -29.77
CA SER A 442 -0.14 25.54 -31.18
C SER A 442 0.82 24.35 -31.35
N THR A 443 0.85 23.76 -32.54
CA THR A 443 1.85 22.74 -32.89
C THR A 443 3.01 23.40 -33.63
N VAL A 444 4.25 23.11 -33.22
CA VAL A 444 5.46 23.46 -33.95
C VAL A 444 5.86 22.28 -34.81
N SER A 445 5.98 22.48 -36.12
CA SER A 445 6.47 21.44 -37.04
C SER A 445 7.97 21.61 -37.25
N GLN A 446 8.73 20.52 -37.20
CA GLN A 446 10.19 20.50 -37.37
C GLN A 446 10.92 21.52 -36.46
N PRO A 447 10.77 21.38 -35.14
CA PRO A 447 11.25 22.38 -34.18
C PRO A 447 12.78 22.53 -34.16
N GLY A 448 13.52 21.45 -34.44
CA GLY A 448 14.98 21.42 -34.62
C GLY A 448 15.80 21.65 -33.36
N THR A 449 15.52 22.71 -32.58
CA THR A 449 16.24 23.02 -31.34
C THR A 449 15.28 23.51 -30.26
N ILE A 450 15.65 23.29 -29.00
CA ILE A 450 15.04 23.88 -27.80
C ILE A 450 16.07 24.78 -27.16
N THR A 451 15.65 25.96 -26.69
CA THR A 451 16.53 26.89 -25.97
C THR A 451 16.00 27.20 -24.58
N GLY A 452 16.90 27.30 -23.60
CA GLY A 452 16.54 27.69 -22.25
C GLY A 452 16.08 29.15 -22.16
N MET A 453 15.02 29.37 -21.38
CA MET A 453 14.37 30.67 -21.24
C MET A 453 15.25 31.69 -20.50
N ALA A 454 15.22 32.94 -20.96
CA ALA A 454 15.95 34.01 -20.29
C ALA A 454 15.44 34.22 -18.85
N GLY A 455 16.33 34.08 -17.87
CA GLY A 455 16.00 34.24 -16.45
C GLY A 455 15.67 32.94 -15.72
N SER A 456 15.58 31.80 -16.42
CA SER A 456 15.57 30.48 -15.79
C SER A 456 17.00 29.99 -15.51
N ASP A 457 17.11 28.89 -14.76
CA ASP A 457 18.40 28.23 -14.50
C ASP A 457 19.03 27.63 -15.78
N PHE A 458 18.25 27.49 -16.85
CA PHE A 458 18.67 26.97 -18.15
C PHE A 458 19.04 28.08 -19.15
N ALA A 459 19.09 29.34 -18.72
CA ALA A 459 19.32 30.47 -19.62
C ALA A 459 20.68 30.36 -20.35
N GLY A 460 20.61 30.20 -21.68
CA GLY A 460 21.79 30.04 -22.54
C GLY A 460 22.04 28.60 -22.99
N ASP A 461 21.31 27.63 -22.44
CA ASP A 461 21.35 26.24 -22.88
C ASP A 461 20.58 26.07 -24.20
N SER A 462 21.03 25.11 -25.00
CA SER A 462 20.42 24.75 -26.26
C SER A 462 20.55 23.25 -26.46
N TYR A 463 19.47 22.61 -26.87
CA TYR A 463 19.39 21.17 -27.13
C TYR A 463 18.85 20.94 -28.53
N ASN A 464 19.58 20.16 -29.32
CA ASN A 464 19.19 19.74 -30.65
C ASN A 464 18.26 18.54 -30.58
N ILE A 465 17.13 18.68 -31.26
CA ILE A 465 16.08 17.67 -31.44
C ILE A 465 15.75 17.50 -32.94
N ASP A 466 16.71 17.82 -33.83
CA ASP A 466 16.57 17.87 -35.29
C ASP A 466 16.70 16.50 -35.97
N THR A 467 15.98 16.43 -37.09
CA THR A 467 15.59 15.31 -37.96
C THR A 467 16.63 14.80 -38.97
N TYR A 468 17.84 15.39 -39.05
CA TYR A 468 18.74 15.17 -40.20
C TYR A 468 20.20 14.82 -39.86
N ASN A 469 20.46 14.02 -38.82
CA ASN A 469 21.74 13.31 -38.73
C ASN A 469 21.57 11.81 -39.05
N LEU A 470 21.65 11.50 -40.34
CA LEU A 470 21.70 10.14 -40.91
C LEU A 470 23.08 9.48 -40.67
N GLU A 471 23.49 9.31 -39.41
CA GLU A 471 24.62 8.43 -39.08
C GLU A 471 24.19 6.95 -38.91
N GLY A 472 22.90 6.64 -39.12
CA GLY A 472 22.43 5.26 -39.22
C GLY A 472 22.33 4.52 -37.89
N ASN A 473 22.16 5.23 -36.78
CA ASN A 473 22.08 4.68 -35.42
C ASN A 473 20.65 4.58 -34.85
N GLY A 474 19.60 4.79 -35.66
CA GLY A 474 18.22 4.44 -35.29
C GLY A 474 17.52 5.33 -34.24
N THR A 475 18.03 6.51 -33.88
CA THR A 475 17.37 7.38 -32.89
C THR A 475 16.15 8.11 -33.47
N HIS A 476 14.98 7.96 -32.82
CA HIS A 476 13.75 8.72 -33.06
C HIS A 476 13.98 10.24 -33.04
N ALA A 477 13.25 10.96 -33.88
CA ALA A 477 13.38 12.39 -34.08
C ALA A 477 12.01 13.08 -34.03
N MET A 478 11.95 14.26 -33.39
CA MET A 478 10.70 14.98 -33.16
C MET A 478 10.18 15.61 -34.45
N TYR A 479 9.06 15.10 -34.97
CA TYR A 479 8.43 15.69 -36.15
C TYR A 479 7.58 16.92 -35.80
N SER A 480 6.97 16.91 -34.62
CA SER A 480 6.12 17.99 -34.12
C SER A 480 6.18 18.11 -32.61
N GLY A 481 6.14 19.33 -32.08
CA GLY A 481 6.05 19.61 -30.65
C GLY A 481 4.85 20.48 -30.30
N ASP A 482 4.45 20.48 -29.03
CA ASP A 482 3.37 21.33 -28.53
C ASP A 482 3.90 22.63 -27.95
N GLU A 483 3.55 23.75 -28.55
CA GLU A 483 3.81 25.06 -27.97
C GLU A 483 2.77 25.35 -26.86
N LEU A 484 3.25 25.69 -25.66
CA LEU A 484 2.43 25.85 -24.46
C LEU A 484 2.19 27.31 -24.07
N GLN A 485 0.98 27.60 -23.60
CA GLN A 485 0.59 28.86 -22.97
C GLN A 485 0.59 28.73 -21.44
N ILE A 486 1.49 29.46 -20.79
CA ILE A 486 1.56 29.54 -19.31
C ILE A 486 0.44 30.41 -18.74
N ASP A 487 -0.11 30.00 -17.59
CA ASP A 487 -0.89 30.86 -16.71
C ASP A 487 -0.02 31.92 -16.03
N THR A 488 0.14 33.07 -16.68
CA THR A 488 0.93 34.20 -16.15
C THR A 488 0.37 34.81 -14.85
N ALA A 489 -0.81 34.37 -14.38
CA ALA A 489 -1.38 34.83 -13.12
C ALA A 489 -0.91 33.99 -11.91
N SER A 490 -0.40 32.78 -12.14
CA SER A 490 0.11 31.89 -11.10
C SER A 490 1.58 32.20 -10.77
N ASP A 491 1.90 32.23 -9.48
CA ASP A 491 3.26 32.31 -8.93
C ASP A 491 3.90 30.93 -8.70
N GLU A 492 3.19 29.85 -9.04
CA GLU A 492 3.64 28.46 -8.86
C GLU A 492 4.36 27.90 -10.10
N VAL A 493 4.19 28.52 -11.27
CA VAL A 493 4.71 28.04 -12.56
C VAL A 493 5.81 28.95 -13.14
N GLU A 494 6.84 28.33 -13.71
CA GLU A 494 7.95 29.00 -14.35
C GLU A 494 8.22 28.41 -15.74
N ALA A 495 8.43 29.28 -16.74
CA ALA A 495 8.92 28.91 -18.06
C ALA A 495 10.39 28.50 -18.00
N ILE A 496 10.75 27.32 -18.52
CA ILE A 496 12.14 26.87 -18.52
C ILE A 496 12.73 26.71 -19.92
N PHE A 497 11.91 26.40 -20.93
CA PHE A 497 12.36 26.18 -22.31
C PHE A 497 11.43 26.82 -23.34
N ALA A 498 11.93 27.11 -24.55
CA ALA A 498 11.15 27.62 -25.68
C ALA A 498 11.64 27.09 -27.03
N TYR A 499 10.73 27.04 -28.01
CA TYR A 499 11.04 26.78 -29.41
C TYR A 499 11.55 28.06 -30.11
N PRO A 500 12.74 28.06 -30.74
CA PRO A 500 13.28 29.22 -31.45
C PRO A 500 12.45 29.67 -32.66
N HIS A 501 11.69 28.75 -33.25
CA HIS A 501 10.80 28.98 -34.39
C HIS A 501 9.32 28.77 -34.02
N GLY A 502 8.94 29.15 -32.80
CA GLY A 502 7.56 29.12 -32.33
C GLY A 502 6.60 29.86 -33.27
N GLN A 503 5.35 29.38 -33.37
CA GLN A 503 4.34 30.03 -34.21
C GLN A 503 3.80 31.32 -33.57
N THR A 504 4.09 31.53 -32.28
CA THR A 504 3.61 32.69 -31.51
C THR A 504 4.74 33.34 -30.71
N THR A 505 4.55 34.58 -30.27
CA THR A 505 5.64 35.42 -29.72
C THR A 505 5.96 35.19 -28.23
N ASP A 506 5.09 34.47 -27.50
CA ASP A 506 5.13 34.41 -26.01
C ASP A 506 4.78 33.01 -25.48
N LYS A 507 5.38 31.96 -26.04
CA LYS A 507 5.05 30.57 -25.67
C LYS A 507 6.28 29.68 -25.52
N VAL A 508 6.09 28.59 -24.79
CA VAL A 508 7.17 27.82 -24.16
C VAL A 508 7.12 26.36 -24.59
N ALA A 509 8.27 25.71 -24.54
CA ALA A 509 8.45 24.28 -24.79
C ALA A 509 8.59 23.47 -23.48
N GLY A 510 8.63 24.15 -22.34
CA GLY A 510 8.69 23.48 -21.05
C GLY A 510 8.46 24.42 -19.88
N VAL A 511 7.86 23.86 -18.83
CA VAL A 511 7.58 24.53 -17.56
C VAL A 511 8.02 23.68 -16.38
N ARG A 512 8.26 24.34 -15.26
CA ARG A 512 8.30 23.69 -13.94
C ARG A 512 7.31 24.33 -12.99
N VAL A 513 6.74 23.54 -12.10
CA VAL A 513 5.65 23.91 -11.18
C VAL A 513 6.02 23.50 -9.78
N GLN A 514 5.94 24.45 -8.85
CA GLN A 514 6.14 24.20 -7.43
C GLN A 514 4.87 24.56 -6.65
N ASP A 515 4.08 23.54 -6.34
CA ASP A 515 2.97 23.63 -5.41
C ASP A 515 3.44 23.39 -3.96
N SER A 516 2.54 23.65 -3.01
CA SER A 516 2.69 23.31 -1.59
C SER A 516 2.92 21.81 -1.31
N ASN A 517 2.41 20.92 -2.17
CA ASN A 517 2.48 19.46 -2.03
C ASN A 517 3.48 18.83 -3.02
N TYR A 518 3.38 19.11 -4.32
CA TYR A 518 4.19 18.47 -5.36
C TYR A 518 5.20 19.40 -6.05
N ARG A 519 6.10 18.78 -6.83
CA ARG A 519 6.81 19.46 -7.90
C ARG A 519 6.57 18.73 -9.22
N ALA A 520 6.44 19.49 -10.29
CA ALA A 520 6.31 18.93 -11.62
C ALA A 520 7.21 19.67 -12.61
N VAL A 521 7.73 18.94 -13.58
CA VAL A 521 8.28 19.49 -14.81
C VAL A 521 7.47 18.92 -15.95
N PHE A 522 7.07 19.76 -16.90
CA PHE A 522 6.47 19.33 -18.15
C PHE A 522 7.27 19.89 -19.31
N LEU A 523 7.79 18.98 -20.13
CA LEU A 523 8.50 19.25 -21.38
C LEU A 523 7.59 18.79 -22.52
N SER A 524 7.26 19.70 -23.42
CA SER A 524 6.43 19.42 -24.60
C SER A 524 7.23 18.85 -25.77
N PHE A 525 8.39 18.27 -25.46
CA PHE A 525 9.30 17.57 -26.35
C PHE A 525 9.79 16.32 -25.64
N GLY A 526 10.18 15.29 -26.40
CA GLY A 526 10.78 14.09 -25.85
C GLY A 526 12.23 14.33 -25.42
N VAL A 527 12.55 14.10 -24.15
CA VAL A 527 13.93 14.09 -23.65
C VAL A 527 14.75 12.99 -24.32
N GLU A 528 14.08 11.88 -24.66
CA GLU A 528 14.62 10.78 -25.44
C GLU A 528 15.14 11.21 -26.83
N GLU A 529 14.62 12.30 -27.39
CA GLU A 529 14.90 12.78 -28.76
C GLU A 529 16.07 13.76 -28.85
N ILE A 530 16.68 14.13 -27.71
CA ILE A 530 17.84 15.03 -27.70
C ILE A 530 19.04 14.33 -28.35
N ASN A 531 19.51 14.86 -29.49
CA ASN A 531 20.51 14.23 -30.36
C ASN A 531 21.90 14.92 -30.30
N ASP A 532 22.11 15.85 -29.36
CA ASP A 532 23.40 16.52 -29.22
C ASP A 532 24.46 15.61 -28.57
N SER A 533 25.20 14.86 -29.38
CA SER A 533 26.47 14.19 -29.01
C SER A 533 26.42 13.10 -27.93
N GLY A 534 25.31 12.36 -27.83
CA GLY A 534 25.19 11.15 -27.00
C GLY A 534 24.63 11.37 -25.58
N ASP A 535 24.59 10.31 -24.77
CA ASP A 535 23.89 10.25 -23.46
C ASP A 535 24.33 11.31 -22.44
N ALA A 536 25.55 11.86 -22.58
CA ALA A 536 26.08 12.87 -21.67
C ALA A 536 25.26 14.18 -21.65
N THR A 537 24.70 14.60 -22.78
CA THR A 537 23.90 15.84 -22.85
C THR A 537 22.53 15.64 -22.20
N LYS A 538 21.89 14.48 -22.44
CA LYS A 538 20.65 14.08 -21.77
C LYS A 538 20.86 13.98 -20.26
N ALA A 539 21.95 13.36 -19.84
CA ALA A 539 22.32 13.21 -18.43
C ALA A 539 22.49 14.56 -17.72
N ASN A 540 23.10 15.56 -18.38
CA ASN A 540 23.21 16.91 -17.80
C ASN A 540 21.84 17.55 -17.56
N LEU A 541 20.95 17.52 -18.57
CA LEU A 541 19.58 18.02 -18.42
C LEU A 541 18.83 17.30 -17.29
N LEU A 542 18.89 15.96 -17.28
CA LEU A 542 18.23 15.14 -16.25
C LEU A 542 18.83 15.35 -14.86
N THR A 543 20.13 15.65 -14.74
CA THR A 543 20.76 16.03 -13.47
C THR A 543 20.08 17.27 -12.89
N ASP A 544 19.94 18.32 -13.70
CA ASP A 544 19.36 19.59 -13.25
C ASP A 544 17.86 19.45 -12.94
N LEU A 545 17.12 18.72 -13.79
CA LEU A 545 15.69 18.49 -13.59
C LEU A 545 15.39 17.60 -12.37
N ALA A 546 16.08 16.45 -12.25
CA ALA A 546 15.89 15.54 -11.12
C ALA A 546 16.34 16.16 -9.80
N GLY A 547 17.47 16.89 -9.80
CA GLY A 547 17.95 17.65 -8.65
C GLY A 547 16.91 18.67 -8.15
N TRP A 548 16.27 19.39 -9.07
CA TRP A 548 15.21 20.32 -8.71
C TRP A 548 13.93 19.60 -8.25
N LEU A 549 13.50 18.53 -8.92
CA LEU A 549 12.30 17.77 -8.56
C LEU A 549 12.40 17.15 -7.16
N LEU A 550 13.46 16.39 -6.90
CA LEU A 550 13.71 15.72 -5.62
C LEU A 550 14.05 16.73 -4.50
N GLY A 551 14.56 17.89 -4.89
CA GLY A 551 14.80 19.06 -4.06
C GLY A 551 16.05 19.00 -3.21
N ASP A 552 16.49 20.18 -2.76
CA ASP A 552 17.65 20.37 -1.90
C ASP A 552 17.66 19.41 -0.69
N GLU A 553 18.85 19.18 -0.14
CA GLU A 553 19.01 18.42 1.10
C GLU A 553 18.01 18.89 2.18
N PRO A 554 17.36 17.95 2.89
CA PRO A 554 16.36 18.31 3.88
C PRO A 554 16.99 19.19 4.97
N THR A 555 16.24 20.15 5.50
CA THR A 555 16.71 20.95 6.66
C THR A 555 15.81 20.74 7.87
N ILE A 556 16.34 20.99 9.07
CA ILE A 556 15.51 21.08 10.29
C ILE A 556 15.72 22.44 10.93
N SER A 557 14.74 23.31 10.78
CA SER A 557 14.73 24.65 11.38
C SER A 557 14.42 24.57 12.88
N LYS A 558 13.41 23.80 13.29
CA LYS A 558 12.92 23.74 14.68
C LYS A 558 12.24 22.41 15.02
N VAL A 559 12.27 22.03 16.30
CA VAL A 559 11.47 20.91 16.83
C VAL A 559 10.64 21.39 18.03
N ASN A 560 9.35 21.02 18.10
CA ASN A 560 8.40 21.46 19.12
C ASN A 560 7.56 20.29 19.67
N PRO A 561 7.42 20.12 20.99
CA PRO A 561 8.11 20.85 22.04
C PRO A 561 9.61 20.53 22.06
N ALA A 562 10.45 21.55 22.26
CA ALA A 562 11.90 21.37 22.40
C ALA A 562 12.30 20.71 23.73
N SER A 563 11.36 20.54 24.67
CA SER A 563 11.58 19.76 25.89
C SER A 563 10.36 18.92 26.26
N LEU A 564 10.60 17.67 26.62
CA LEU A 564 9.56 16.71 27.00
C LEU A 564 9.98 15.83 28.17
N ALA A 565 9.00 15.42 28.98
CA ALA A 565 9.23 14.51 30.10
C ALA A 565 9.11 13.05 29.65
N ASN A 566 10.05 12.20 30.05
CA ASN A 566 10.11 10.78 29.65
C ASN A 566 9.10 9.84 30.36
N ASN A 567 7.99 10.36 30.89
CA ASN A 567 7.03 9.57 31.67
C ASN A 567 5.79 9.12 30.87
N LYS A 568 5.63 9.56 29.63
CA LYS A 568 4.61 9.06 28.69
C LYS A 568 5.02 9.37 27.26
N ASN A 569 4.38 8.73 26.29
CA ASN A 569 4.56 9.04 24.87
C ASN A 569 4.20 10.50 24.60
N ARG A 570 4.92 11.14 23.68
CA ARG A 570 4.76 12.56 23.32
C ARG A 570 4.97 12.75 21.83
N THR A 571 4.02 13.40 21.18
CA THR A 571 4.20 13.88 19.82
C THR A 571 5.14 15.07 19.80
N ILE A 572 6.06 15.08 18.83
CA ILE A 572 6.86 16.24 18.44
C ILE A 572 6.48 16.64 17.02
N THR A 573 6.59 17.93 16.72
CA THR A 573 6.50 18.53 15.39
C THR A 573 7.88 19.02 14.99
N ILE A 574 8.35 18.63 13.82
CA ILE A 574 9.63 18.98 13.23
C ILE A 574 9.33 19.92 12.08
N HIS A 575 9.89 21.13 12.13
CA HIS A 575 9.81 22.12 11.07
C HIS A 575 11.13 22.17 10.30
N GLY A 576 11.05 22.39 9.00
CA GLY A 576 12.20 22.32 8.10
C GLY A 576 11.85 22.73 6.67
N THR A 577 12.65 22.26 5.73
CA THR A 577 12.44 22.37 4.27
C THR A 577 12.85 21.06 3.62
N GLY A 578 12.37 20.81 2.40
CA GLY A 578 12.77 19.65 1.62
C GLY A 578 12.29 18.32 2.19
N PHE A 579 11.23 18.26 2.99
CA PHE A 579 10.64 16.97 3.36
C PHE A 579 9.84 16.40 2.18
N GLN A 580 9.86 15.08 2.01
CA GLN A 580 9.12 14.37 0.95
C GLN A 580 7.88 13.73 1.55
N LEU A 581 6.70 13.99 0.95
CA LEU A 581 5.41 13.47 1.42
C LEU A 581 5.20 12.03 0.93
N ALA A 582 5.56 11.74 -0.32
CA ALA A 582 5.59 10.39 -0.87
C ALA A 582 6.78 9.58 -0.31
N GLY A 583 6.63 8.27 -0.23
CA GLY A 583 7.64 7.33 0.27
C GLY A 583 7.81 7.29 1.80
N THR A 584 8.68 6.37 2.27
CA THR A 584 8.91 6.16 3.71
C THR A 584 9.96 7.11 4.31
N THR A 585 9.52 8.11 5.08
CA THR A 585 10.41 8.97 5.88
C THR A 585 10.74 8.35 7.25
N ILE A 586 12.02 8.27 7.61
CA ILE A 586 12.49 7.74 8.91
C ILE A 586 12.94 8.89 9.81
N VAL A 587 12.31 9.02 10.98
CA VAL A 587 12.74 9.97 12.02
C VAL A 587 13.41 9.25 13.18
N LYS A 588 14.61 9.71 13.59
CA LYS A 588 15.35 9.17 14.73
C LYS A 588 15.61 10.22 15.80
N LEU A 589 15.38 9.86 17.07
CA LEU A 589 15.94 10.54 18.23
C LEU A 589 17.26 9.85 18.63
N ARG A 590 18.39 10.41 18.21
CA ARG A 590 19.72 9.77 18.30
C ARG A 590 19.71 8.40 17.59
N ASN A 591 19.64 7.29 18.34
CA ASN A 591 19.63 5.93 17.79
C ASN A 591 18.23 5.28 17.90
N HIS A 592 17.22 5.99 18.40
CA HIS A 592 15.86 5.48 18.52
C HIS A 592 15.05 5.91 17.31
N VAL A 593 14.61 4.95 16.49
CA VAL A 593 13.59 5.19 15.46
C VAL A 593 12.29 5.56 16.17
N LEU A 594 11.64 6.62 15.71
CA LEU A 594 10.34 7.08 16.22
C LEU A 594 9.21 6.41 15.45
N ASN A 595 8.06 6.31 16.11
CA ASN A 595 6.83 5.76 15.52
C ASN A 595 5.89 6.91 15.13
N ASP A 596 4.80 6.57 14.44
CA ASP A 596 3.75 7.50 14.02
C ASP A 596 4.34 8.72 13.28
N VAL A 597 5.31 8.46 12.40
CA VAL A 597 5.92 9.50 11.56
C VAL A 597 4.93 9.85 10.47
N VAL A 598 4.55 11.13 10.40
CA VAL A 598 3.68 11.68 9.35
C VAL A 598 4.35 12.91 8.78
N VAL A 599 4.63 12.90 7.48
CA VAL A 599 5.05 14.11 6.75
C VAL A 599 3.79 14.84 6.34
N GLU A 600 3.50 15.96 7.01
CA GLU A 600 2.27 16.74 6.77
C GLU A 600 2.42 17.73 5.62
N SER A 601 3.66 18.13 5.30
CA SER A 601 4.01 18.99 4.17
C SER A 601 5.53 18.96 3.98
N ARG A 602 6.03 19.60 2.91
CA ARG A 602 7.46 19.77 2.63
C ARG A 602 8.25 20.51 3.72
N THR A 603 7.55 21.10 4.70
CA THR A 603 8.15 21.87 5.81
C THR A 603 7.77 21.38 7.20
N LYS A 604 6.96 20.32 7.31
CA LYS A 604 6.42 19.86 8.60
C LYS A 604 6.27 18.33 8.70
N ILE A 605 6.87 17.75 9.73
CA ILE A 605 6.72 16.34 10.11
C ILE A 605 6.19 16.26 11.54
N THR A 606 5.31 15.29 11.84
CA THR A 606 5.01 14.88 13.21
C THR A 606 5.55 13.47 13.48
N ALA A 607 5.95 13.21 14.73
CA ALA A 607 6.43 11.90 15.15
C ALA A 607 6.20 11.66 16.65
N THR A 608 6.00 10.42 17.07
CA THR A 608 5.82 10.04 18.47
C THR A 608 7.14 9.64 19.13
N VAL A 609 7.51 10.40 20.17
CA VAL A 609 8.60 10.05 21.08
C VAL A 609 8.08 9.10 22.17
N PRO A 610 8.63 7.89 22.30
CA PRO A 610 8.18 6.93 23.31
C PRO A 610 8.56 7.35 24.74
N ALA A 611 7.81 6.86 25.72
CA ALA A 611 8.16 6.98 27.13
C ALA A 611 9.48 6.26 27.47
N GLY A 612 10.06 6.57 28.64
CA GLY A 612 11.19 5.80 29.19
C GLY A 612 12.58 6.19 28.68
N LEU A 613 12.69 7.04 27.66
CA LEU A 613 13.98 7.55 27.18
C LEU A 613 14.82 8.19 28.31
N ASN A 614 16.12 7.92 28.33
CA ASN A 614 17.01 8.48 29.34
C ASN A 614 17.02 10.02 29.30
N PRO A 615 16.98 10.73 30.45
CA PRO A 615 17.04 12.19 30.44
C PRO A 615 18.38 12.73 29.90
N ARG A 616 18.34 13.48 28.80
CA ARG A 616 19.48 14.15 28.14
C ARG A 616 19.00 14.96 26.93
N GLU A 617 19.92 15.67 26.30
CA GLU A 617 19.73 16.25 24.97
C GLU A 617 19.81 15.14 23.90
N TYR A 618 18.86 15.15 22.97
CA TYR A 618 18.81 14.27 21.81
C TYR A 618 18.97 15.07 20.53
N SER A 619 19.71 14.51 19.57
CA SER A 619 19.62 14.95 18.18
C SER A 619 18.37 14.38 17.52
N VAL A 620 17.81 15.12 16.57
CA VAL A 620 16.79 14.61 15.65
C VAL A 620 17.45 14.41 14.30
N THR A 621 17.27 13.24 13.72
CA THR A 621 17.65 12.93 12.34
C THR A 621 16.38 12.63 11.55
N VAL A 622 16.27 13.20 10.36
CA VAL A 622 15.25 12.85 9.36
C VAL A 622 16.01 12.25 8.19
N LYS A 623 15.68 11.02 7.81
CA LYS A 623 16.13 10.39 6.55
C LYS A 623 14.92 10.31 5.63
N ARG A 624 15.04 10.88 4.45
CA ARG A 624 14.05 10.83 3.39
C ARG A 624 14.05 9.46 2.69
N PRO A 625 13.01 9.17 1.91
CA PRO A 625 12.97 8.03 0.99
C PRO A 625 14.18 7.99 0.06
N ASP A 626 14.54 9.14 -0.54
CA ASP A 626 15.65 9.31 -1.50
C ASP A 626 17.08 9.19 -0.91
N GLY A 627 17.21 8.52 0.24
CA GLY A 627 18.48 8.38 0.95
C GLY A 627 18.97 9.64 1.67
N ASN A 628 18.58 10.85 1.25
CA ASN A 628 19.08 12.10 1.81
C ASN A 628 18.68 12.26 3.27
N SER A 629 19.57 12.85 4.07
CA SER A 629 19.34 12.93 5.51
C SER A 629 19.87 14.21 6.14
N VAL A 630 19.18 14.64 7.19
CA VAL A 630 19.56 15.80 7.98
C VAL A 630 19.55 15.49 9.45
N LYS A 631 20.52 16.06 10.17
CA LYS A 631 20.66 15.91 11.61
C LYS A 631 20.75 17.25 12.31
N LYS A 632 19.77 17.54 13.17
CA LYS A 632 19.83 18.66 14.11
C LYS A 632 20.34 18.19 15.46
N ALA A 633 21.55 18.62 15.83
CA ALA A 633 22.10 18.37 17.15
C ALA A 633 21.26 19.10 18.23
N LYS A 634 21.14 18.48 19.42
CA LYS A 634 20.48 19.07 20.60
C LYS A 634 19.06 19.61 20.33
N ALA A 635 18.31 18.93 19.47
CA ALA A 635 17.00 19.37 19.03
C ALA A 635 15.90 19.19 20.10
N VAL A 636 16.01 18.15 20.94
CA VAL A 636 15.00 17.84 21.98
C VAL A 636 15.68 17.54 23.31
N GLN A 637 15.26 18.24 24.36
CA GLN A 637 15.68 17.97 25.74
C GLN A 637 14.68 17.04 26.44
N VAL A 638 15.08 15.78 26.63
CA VAL A 638 14.31 14.81 27.41
C VAL A 638 14.64 15.00 28.89
N THR A 639 13.62 15.28 29.70
CA THR A 639 13.76 15.52 31.14
C THR A 639 13.22 14.35 31.96
N LYS A 640 13.66 14.27 33.22
CA LYS A 640 13.17 13.26 34.16
C LYS A 640 11.72 13.53 34.52
N GLY A 641 10.81 12.79 33.90
CA GLY A 641 9.38 12.84 34.21
C GLY A 641 9.06 12.33 35.61
N HIS A 642 7.89 12.72 36.12
CA HIS A 642 7.37 12.36 37.44
C HIS A 642 6.48 11.12 37.35
N THR A 643 6.23 10.47 38.50
CA THR A 643 5.23 9.40 38.63
C THR A 643 3.89 9.88 38.07
N LEU A 644 3.20 9.04 37.32
CA LEU A 644 1.93 9.34 36.68
C LEU A 644 0.97 8.16 36.86
N ILE A 645 -0.32 8.45 37.05
CA ILE A 645 -1.40 7.47 36.92
C ILE A 645 -2.09 7.75 35.59
N SER A 646 -2.04 6.80 34.67
CA SER A 646 -2.70 6.90 33.36
C SER A 646 -4.15 6.46 33.46
N ALA A 647 -4.43 5.30 34.06
CA ALA A 647 -5.78 4.78 34.26
C ALA A 647 -5.92 3.94 35.54
N VAL A 648 -7.16 3.73 35.95
CA VAL A 648 -7.57 2.82 37.03
C VAL A 648 -8.71 1.97 36.45
N THR A 649 -8.58 0.65 36.54
CA THR A 649 -9.50 -0.30 35.90
C THR A 649 -9.89 -1.39 36.91
N PRO A 650 -11.17 -1.75 37.04
CA PRO A 650 -12.33 -1.13 36.39
C PRO A 650 -12.55 0.32 36.86
N GLY A 651 -13.26 1.11 36.04
CA GLY A 651 -13.56 2.52 36.34
C GLY A 651 -14.61 2.71 37.45
N TYR A 652 -15.22 1.61 37.91
CA TYR A 652 -16.13 1.56 39.06
C TYR A 652 -16.03 0.19 39.73
N ILE A 653 -16.38 0.13 41.01
CA ILE A 653 -16.56 -1.12 41.77
C ILE A 653 -17.76 -0.97 42.72
N SER A 654 -18.36 -2.10 43.11
CA SER A 654 -19.44 -2.13 44.10
C SER A 654 -18.88 -2.28 45.52
N ASN A 655 -19.51 -1.65 46.50
CA ASN A 655 -19.02 -1.63 47.89
C ASN A 655 -19.43 -2.84 48.75
N ASN A 656 -19.99 -3.89 48.15
CA ASN A 656 -20.60 -5.03 48.85
C ASN A 656 -19.65 -6.19 49.13
N LYS A 657 -18.42 -6.14 48.62
CA LYS A 657 -17.36 -7.11 48.87
C LYS A 657 -16.02 -6.50 48.52
N GLU A 658 -14.95 -7.17 48.93
CA GLU A 658 -13.60 -6.84 48.49
C GLU A 658 -13.47 -6.93 46.95
N GLN A 659 -12.78 -5.96 46.36
CA GLN A 659 -12.63 -5.83 44.91
C GLN A 659 -11.20 -5.45 44.56
N THR A 660 -10.70 -6.01 43.46
CA THR A 660 -9.36 -5.69 42.96
C THR A 660 -9.45 -4.63 41.86
N ILE A 661 -8.58 -3.62 41.93
CA ILE A 661 -8.39 -2.61 40.90
C ILE A 661 -6.95 -2.64 40.39
N THR A 662 -6.79 -2.35 39.11
CA THR A 662 -5.51 -2.22 38.42
C THR A 662 -5.24 -0.75 38.16
N ILE A 663 -4.08 -0.26 38.58
CA ILE A 663 -3.61 1.10 38.32
C ILE A 663 -2.51 1.02 37.27
N THR A 664 -2.75 1.61 36.10
CA THR A 664 -1.75 1.75 35.05
C THR A 664 -1.16 3.15 35.07
N GLY A 665 0.11 3.28 34.71
CA GLY A 665 0.82 4.54 34.80
C GLY A 665 2.29 4.44 34.43
N SER A 666 3.11 5.27 35.06
CA SER A 666 4.55 5.22 34.83
C SER A 666 5.35 5.59 36.06
N LYS A 667 6.55 4.99 36.12
CA LYS A 667 7.53 5.15 37.20
C LYS A 667 6.99 4.80 38.59
N PHE A 668 6.13 3.79 38.67
CA PHE A 668 5.84 3.13 39.93
C PHE A 668 7.09 2.38 40.42
N THR A 669 7.21 2.23 41.74
CA THR A 669 8.32 1.51 42.37
C THR A 669 7.77 0.36 43.21
N ALA A 670 8.57 -0.69 43.46
CA ALA A 670 8.16 -1.80 44.33
C ALA A 670 7.75 -1.37 45.76
N SER A 671 8.22 -0.21 46.23
CA SER A 671 7.84 0.39 47.53
C SER A 671 6.72 1.43 47.43
N ALA A 672 6.02 1.51 46.30
CA ALA A 672 4.91 2.42 46.10
C ALA A 672 3.78 2.13 47.09
N LYS A 673 3.20 3.19 47.64
CA LYS A 673 2.02 3.13 48.50
C LYS A 673 0.85 3.75 47.76
N VAL A 674 -0.33 3.13 47.88
CA VAL A 674 -1.56 3.62 47.24
C VAL A 674 -2.54 4.10 48.31
N TRP A 675 -3.18 5.23 48.02
CA TRP A 675 -4.32 5.74 48.78
C TRP A 675 -5.55 5.75 47.89
N PHE A 676 -6.63 5.22 48.42
CA PHE A 676 -7.97 5.27 47.86
C PHE A 676 -8.78 6.29 48.66
N GLY A 677 -9.19 7.38 48.03
CA GLY A 677 -9.69 8.54 48.77
C GLY A 677 -8.61 9.12 49.69
N ASN A 678 -8.84 9.02 51.00
CA ASN A 678 -7.88 9.43 52.04
C ASN A 678 -7.30 8.22 52.82
N GLU A 679 -7.75 7.01 52.52
CA GLU A 679 -7.32 5.79 53.22
C GLU A 679 -6.15 5.13 52.49
N ARG A 680 -5.19 4.59 53.25
CA ARG A 680 -4.03 3.89 52.69
C ARG A 680 -4.37 2.41 52.49
N MET A 681 -4.18 1.91 51.28
CA MET A 681 -4.43 0.50 50.95
C MET A 681 -3.36 -0.40 51.58
N ALA A 682 -3.80 -1.50 52.18
CA ALA A 682 -2.93 -2.49 52.82
C ALA A 682 -2.25 -3.39 51.76
N ASN A 683 -3.01 -3.84 50.77
CA ASN A 683 -2.57 -4.79 49.75
C ASN A 683 -2.33 -4.06 48.43
N VAL A 684 -1.05 -3.83 48.13
CA VAL A 684 -0.59 -3.22 46.88
C VAL A 684 0.49 -4.13 46.31
N GLU A 685 0.21 -4.74 45.16
CA GLU A 685 1.13 -5.59 44.44
C GLU A 685 1.79 -4.81 43.31
N PHE A 686 3.11 -4.96 43.19
CA PHE A 686 3.89 -4.31 42.13
C PHE A 686 4.04 -5.24 40.93
N GLY A 687 3.25 -4.97 39.88
CA GLY A 687 3.32 -5.69 38.61
C GLY A 687 4.38 -5.15 37.65
N GLY A 688 4.96 -3.98 37.93
CA GLY A 688 6.00 -3.36 37.13
C GLY A 688 5.97 -1.83 37.18
N SER A 689 6.92 -1.17 36.53
CA SER A 689 7.05 0.30 36.61
C SER A 689 5.84 1.07 36.04
N GLY A 690 4.94 0.39 35.32
CA GLY A 690 3.67 0.95 34.84
C GLY A 690 2.42 0.27 35.39
N LEU A 691 2.53 -0.66 36.33
CA LEU A 691 1.40 -1.48 36.80
C LEU A 691 1.43 -1.71 38.32
N LEU A 692 0.33 -1.38 39.00
CA LEU A 692 0.04 -1.77 40.38
C LEU A 692 -1.32 -2.45 40.43
N THR A 693 -1.41 -3.53 41.21
CA THR A 693 -2.70 -4.17 41.55
C THR A 693 -3.02 -3.86 43.00
N VAL A 694 -4.25 -3.45 43.28
CA VAL A 694 -4.66 -2.93 44.59
C VAL A 694 -5.97 -3.55 45.00
N THR A 695 -6.02 -4.10 46.20
CA THR A 695 -7.25 -4.63 46.78
C THR A 695 -7.95 -3.55 47.58
N VAL A 696 -9.19 -3.24 47.21
CA VAL A 696 -10.07 -2.28 47.89
C VAL A 696 -11.04 -3.05 48.78
N PRO A 697 -11.03 -2.83 50.11
CA PRO A 697 -11.97 -3.47 51.03
C PRO A 697 -13.44 -3.11 50.74
N GLU A 698 -14.37 -3.89 51.28
CA GLU A 698 -15.80 -3.57 51.27
C GLU A 698 -16.16 -2.38 52.18
N GLY A 699 -17.36 -1.81 52.02
CA GLY A 699 -17.92 -0.84 52.95
C GLY A 699 -17.62 0.64 52.68
N TYR A 700 -16.97 0.96 51.56
CA TYR A 700 -16.82 2.36 51.13
C TYR A 700 -18.17 2.99 50.79
N ASN A 701 -18.37 4.26 51.18
CA ASN A 701 -19.56 5.01 50.79
C ASN A 701 -19.58 5.20 49.27
N ALA A 702 -20.76 5.14 48.66
CA ALA A 702 -20.92 5.40 47.23
C ALA A 702 -20.46 6.82 46.85
N GLY A 703 -19.78 6.96 45.72
CA GLY A 703 -19.25 8.24 45.24
C GLY A 703 -17.98 8.13 44.41
N ASN A 704 -17.44 9.27 44.00
CA ASN A 704 -16.21 9.35 43.22
C ASN A 704 -14.99 9.41 44.13
N TYR A 705 -13.98 8.59 43.86
CA TYR A 705 -12.76 8.53 44.65
C TYR A 705 -11.55 8.92 43.81
N LYS A 706 -10.68 9.74 44.41
CA LYS A 706 -9.32 9.95 43.91
C LYS A 706 -8.47 8.74 44.25
N VAL A 707 -7.51 8.44 43.39
CA VAL A 707 -6.44 7.47 43.67
C VAL A 707 -5.11 8.19 43.69
N THR A 708 -4.32 7.97 44.73
CA THR A 708 -2.98 8.56 44.88
C THR A 708 -1.93 7.48 45.03
N VAL A 709 -0.89 7.52 44.21
CA VAL A 709 0.30 6.68 44.32
C VAL A 709 1.45 7.53 44.84
N LYS A 710 2.12 7.12 45.92
CA LYS A 710 3.32 7.77 46.44
C LYS A 710 4.48 6.79 46.45
N ASN A 711 5.56 7.15 45.76
CA ASN A 711 6.81 6.38 45.82
C ASN A 711 7.61 6.77 47.07
N SER A 712 8.53 5.90 47.49
CA SER A 712 9.44 6.12 48.63
C SER A 712 10.29 7.39 48.53
N THR A 713 10.52 7.89 47.32
CA THR A 713 11.22 9.17 47.03
C THR A 713 10.39 10.43 47.32
N GLY A 714 9.15 10.29 47.83
CA GLY A 714 8.29 11.39 48.25
C GLY A 714 7.43 12.01 47.13
N LYS A 715 7.74 11.75 45.85
CA LYS A 715 6.91 12.19 44.72
C LYS A 715 5.61 11.39 44.66
N LYS A 716 4.49 12.09 44.46
CA LYS A 716 3.14 11.51 44.37
C LYS A 716 2.48 11.79 43.02
N ALA A 717 1.67 10.86 42.55
CA ALA A 717 0.74 11.01 41.45
C ALA A 717 -0.68 10.89 42.00
N THR A 718 -1.58 11.79 41.61
CA THR A 718 -2.99 11.73 42.01
C THR A 718 -3.85 11.83 40.76
N LYS A 719 -4.78 10.88 40.60
CA LYS A 719 -5.86 10.97 39.62
C LYS A 719 -7.15 11.25 40.39
N ASN A 720 -7.73 12.43 40.17
CA ASN A 720 -9.03 12.79 40.76
C ASN A 720 -10.14 12.06 40.02
N ASN A 721 -11.23 11.72 40.71
CA ASN A 721 -12.36 10.96 40.15
C ASN A 721 -11.88 9.73 39.35
N ALA A 722 -10.89 9.02 39.89
CA ALA A 722 -10.24 7.91 39.20
C ALA A 722 -11.14 6.68 39.10
N ILE A 723 -12.07 6.53 40.03
CA ILE A 723 -12.95 5.38 40.16
C ILE A 723 -14.23 5.74 40.90
N ILE A 724 -15.34 5.11 40.53
CA ILE A 724 -16.67 5.29 41.13
C ILE A 724 -16.99 4.10 42.05
N ILE A 725 -17.28 4.37 43.32
CA ILE A 725 -17.88 3.37 44.21
C ILE A 725 -19.39 3.41 44.05
N ARG A 726 -19.99 2.26 43.75
CA ARG A 726 -21.43 2.06 43.64
C ARG A 726 -21.95 1.31 44.86
N VAL A 727 -23.22 1.55 45.22
CA VAL A 727 -23.94 0.69 46.16
C VAL A 727 -24.04 -0.69 45.53
N GLY A 728 -23.57 -1.71 46.25
CA GLY A 728 -23.73 -3.10 45.89
C GLY A 728 -24.92 -3.74 46.61
N PHE A 729 -25.69 -4.53 45.88
CA PHE A 729 -26.89 -5.21 46.37
C PHE A 729 -26.52 -6.51 47.08
N THR A 730 -26.86 -6.62 48.36
CA THR A 730 -26.48 -7.76 49.21
C THR A 730 -27.65 -8.67 49.57
N LYS A 731 -28.88 -8.18 49.46
CA LYS A 731 -30.11 -8.91 49.81
C LYS A 731 -31.13 -8.87 48.70
N GLU A 732 -32.01 -9.85 48.70
CA GLU A 732 -33.17 -9.87 47.81
C GLU A 732 -34.15 -8.77 48.23
N LEU A 733 -34.49 -7.93 47.26
CA LEU A 733 -35.47 -6.85 47.33
C LEU A 733 -36.62 -7.26 46.41
N SER A 734 -37.83 -7.04 46.88
CA SER A 734 -39.07 -7.36 46.19
C SER A 734 -40.17 -6.41 46.65
N ASN A 735 -41.30 -6.42 45.97
CA ASN A 735 -42.45 -5.59 46.29
C ASN A 735 -42.82 -5.61 47.78
N GLY A 736 -42.92 -4.42 48.38
CA GLY A 736 -43.10 -4.18 49.81
C GLY A 736 -41.80 -3.99 50.61
N SER A 737 -40.61 -4.13 50.00
CA SER A 737 -39.33 -3.89 50.69
C SER A 737 -39.13 -2.39 50.96
N VAL A 738 -38.65 -2.05 52.16
CA VAL A 738 -38.22 -0.67 52.49
C VAL A 738 -36.76 -0.68 52.90
N ASP A 739 -35.87 -0.10 52.09
CA ASP A 739 -34.42 -0.11 52.32
C ASP A 739 -33.65 0.94 51.48
N ASP A 740 -32.47 1.37 51.95
CA ASP A 740 -31.59 2.25 51.18
C ASP A 740 -31.04 1.59 49.89
N GLN A 741 -30.97 0.26 49.82
CA GLN A 741 -30.65 -0.44 48.58
C GLN A 741 -31.79 -0.36 47.56
N VAL A 742 -33.03 -0.13 47.97
CA VAL A 742 -34.13 0.13 47.02
C VAL A 742 -33.89 1.48 46.34
N LEU A 743 -33.59 2.52 47.10
CA LEU A 743 -33.23 3.83 46.54
C LEU A 743 -32.05 3.76 45.58
N ALA A 744 -31.06 2.93 45.90
CA ALA A 744 -29.93 2.69 45.01
C ALA A 744 -30.29 1.89 43.75
N LEU A 745 -31.26 0.97 43.85
CA LEU A 745 -31.79 0.19 42.74
C LEU A 745 -32.55 1.10 41.78
N GLU A 746 -33.52 1.86 42.27
CA GLU A 746 -34.37 2.76 41.48
C GLU A 746 -33.53 3.83 40.78
N LYS A 747 -32.57 4.46 41.48
CA LYS A 747 -31.62 5.38 40.84
C LYS A 747 -30.82 4.73 39.72
N ARG A 748 -30.47 3.44 39.87
CA ARG A 748 -29.70 2.70 38.85
C ARG A 748 -30.59 2.35 37.66
N LEU A 749 -31.79 1.84 37.89
CA LEU A 749 -32.78 1.56 36.86
C LEU A 749 -33.19 2.83 36.12
N GLN A 750 -33.33 3.96 36.82
CA GLN A 750 -33.61 5.27 36.23
C GLN A 750 -32.47 5.72 35.33
N LYS A 751 -31.22 5.58 35.79
CA LYS A 751 -30.05 5.86 34.95
C LYS A 751 -29.99 4.98 33.70
N TYR A 752 -30.45 3.74 33.80
CA TYR A 752 -30.54 2.81 32.67
C TYR A 752 -31.79 3.02 31.80
N GLY A 753 -32.70 3.93 32.17
CA GLY A 753 -33.90 4.23 31.42
C GLY A 753 -35.10 3.30 31.67
N TYR A 754 -35.02 2.43 32.69
CA TYR A 754 -36.10 1.50 33.04
C TYR A 754 -37.10 2.06 34.05
N PHE A 755 -36.69 3.04 34.86
CA PHE A 755 -37.50 3.62 35.93
C PHE A 755 -37.70 5.12 35.71
N THR A 756 -38.94 5.59 35.70
CA THR A 756 -39.28 6.98 35.36
C THR A 756 -39.71 7.83 36.54
N ASP A 757 -40.05 7.19 37.66
CA ASP A 757 -40.57 7.88 38.84
C ASP A 757 -39.42 8.45 39.69
N GLU A 758 -39.76 9.26 40.69
CA GLU A 758 -38.79 9.80 41.63
C GLU A 758 -38.28 8.68 42.56
N PRO A 759 -36.97 8.37 42.58
CA PRO A 759 -36.46 7.28 43.38
C PRO A 759 -36.65 7.50 44.89
N ASP A 760 -37.19 6.51 45.58
CA ASP A 760 -37.41 6.50 47.02
C ASP A 760 -36.89 5.19 47.67
N THR A 761 -37.25 4.93 48.92
CA THR A 761 -36.75 3.76 49.67
C THR A 761 -37.68 2.54 49.63
N THR A 762 -38.74 2.56 48.83
CA THR A 762 -39.88 1.63 48.89
C THR A 762 -40.06 0.89 47.56
N PHE A 763 -39.84 -0.42 47.58
CA PHE A 763 -39.95 -1.23 46.38
C PHE A 763 -41.43 -1.52 46.13
N ASP A 764 -42.00 -0.92 45.11
CA ASP A 764 -43.41 -1.04 44.73
C ASP A 764 -43.59 -1.74 43.36
N ASN A 765 -44.80 -1.68 42.80
CA ASN A 765 -45.09 -2.29 41.50
C ASN A 765 -44.29 -1.64 40.37
N THR A 766 -44.03 -0.32 40.41
CA THR A 766 -43.29 0.36 39.33
C THR A 766 -41.82 -0.05 39.35
N THR A 767 -41.25 -0.24 40.55
CA THR A 767 -39.91 -0.77 40.74
C THR A 767 -39.80 -2.24 40.30
N GLU A 768 -40.82 -3.05 40.59
CA GLU A 768 -40.92 -4.44 40.14
C GLU A 768 -40.93 -4.55 38.61
N GLU A 769 -41.77 -3.74 37.95
CA GLU A 769 -41.88 -3.67 36.49
C GLU A 769 -40.58 -3.19 35.84
N ALA A 770 -39.98 -2.11 36.36
CA ALA A 770 -38.70 -1.59 35.86
C ALA A 770 -37.57 -2.61 36.00
N LEU A 771 -37.52 -3.33 37.14
CA LEU A 771 -36.52 -4.37 37.35
C LEU A 771 -36.75 -5.58 36.41
N ALA A 772 -38.01 -5.96 36.18
CA ALA A 772 -38.35 -7.03 35.24
C ALA A 772 -37.93 -6.68 33.80
N LEU A 773 -38.10 -5.42 33.37
CA LEU A 773 -37.63 -4.93 32.08
C LEU A 773 -36.10 -4.99 31.98
N TYR A 774 -35.39 -4.53 33.01
CA TYR A 774 -33.94 -4.64 33.08
C TYR A 774 -33.48 -6.11 33.02
N GLN A 775 -34.12 -7.02 33.76
CA GLN A 775 -33.78 -8.44 33.75
C GLN A 775 -33.97 -9.06 32.36
N ALA A 776 -35.07 -8.71 31.68
CA ALA A 776 -35.35 -9.17 30.33
C ALA A 776 -34.26 -8.71 29.33
N ASP A 777 -33.87 -7.44 29.39
CA ASP A 777 -32.82 -6.87 28.54
C ASP A 777 -31.43 -7.47 28.84
N GLN A 778 -31.16 -7.77 30.11
CA GLN A 778 -29.93 -8.43 30.52
C GLN A 778 -29.90 -9.95 30.29
N LEU A 779 -30.95 -10.50 29.67
CA LEU A 779 -31.11 -11.93 29.38
C LEU A 779 -30.98 -12.82 30.63
N ILE A 780 -31.49 -12.35 31.76
CA ILE A 780 -31.57 -13.10 33.02
C ILE A 780 -33.04 -13.35 33.39
N THR A 781 -33.28 -14.23 34.37
CA THR A 781 -34.64 -14.55 34.81
C THR A 781 -35.40 -13.30 35.24
N THR A 782 -36.57 -13.09 34.62
CA THR A 782 -37.48 -11.95 34.88
C THR A 782 -38.32 -12.18 36.12
N SER A 783 -37.67 -12.22 37.28
CA SER A 783 -38.33 -12.47 38.56
C SER A 783 -39.04 -11.25 39.15
N GLY A 784 -38.74 -10.04 38.66
CA GLY A 784 -39.18 -8.77 39.27
C GLY A 784 -38.50 -8.48 40.62
N LYS A 785 -37.49 -9.26 41.00
CA LYS A 785 -36.81 -9.19 42.30
C LYS A 785 -35.31 -9.12 42.14
N THR A 786 -34.59 -8.56 43.11
CA THR A 786 -33.13 -8.64 43.10
C THR A 786 -32.65 -10.02 43.56
N ASP A 787 -32.99 -11.08 42.82
CA ASP A 787 -32.51 -12.44 43.08
C ASP A 787 -30.98 -12.56 42.94
N ALA A 788 -30.41 -13.72 43.24
CA ALA A 788 -28.95 -13.90 43.27
C ALA A 788 -28.26 -13.54 41.93
N ILE A 789 -28.88 -13.89 40.80
CA ILE A 789 -28.35 -13.61 39.46
C ILE A 789 -28.44 -12.11 39.19
N THR A 790 -29.60 -11.52 39.48
CA THR A 790 -29.86 -10.09 39.32
C THR A 790 -28.90 -9.24 40.15
N ARG A 791 -28.65 -9.60 41.41
CA ARG A 791 -27.65 -8.92 42.26
C ARG A 791 -26.24 -9.06 41.70
N SER A 792 -25.85 -10.25 41.24
CA SER A 792 -24.55 -10.45 40.61
C SER A 792 -24.37 -9.52 39.40
N ARG A 793 -25.41 -9.40 38.57
CA ARG A 793 -25.43 -8.58 37.37
C ARG A 793 -25.39 -7.08 37.69
N LEU A 794 -26.27 -6.62 38.58
CA LEU A 794 -26.33 -5.23 39.07
C LEU A 794 -25.05 -4.76 39.77
N ASN A 795 -24.29 -5.68 40.36
CA ASN A 795 -23.02 -5.38 41.05
C ASN A 795 -21.80 -5.37 40.13
N THR A 796 -21.92 -5.89 38.90
CA THR A 796 -20.80 -6.07 37.96
C THR A 796 -20.92 -5.21 36.70
N LEU A 797 -22.11 -4.82 36.26
CA LEU A 797 -22.33 -4.04 35.02
C LEU A 797 -22.11 -2.53 35.17
N GLU A 798 -21.74 -1.92 34.04
CA GLU A 798 -21.54 -0.47 33.83
C GLU A 798 -22.82 0.35 33.88
#